data_AF-A0A3Q0HFE1-F1
#
_entry.id   AF-A0A3Q0HFE1-F1
#
_cell.length_a   1.000
_cell.length_b   1.000
_cell.length_c   1.000
_cell.angle_alpha   90.00
_cell.angle_beta   90.00
_cell.angle_gamma   90.00
#
_symmetry.space_group_name_H-M   'P 1'
#
loop_
_entity.id
_entity.type
_entity.pdbx_description
1 polymer ?
#
loop_
_entity_poly.entity_id
_entity_poly.type
_entity_poly.pdbx_seq_one_letter_code
_entity_poly.pdbx_strand_id
1 'polypeptide(L)'
;MKALLNLKDGKNATIPVLLKIDEDRGHRPPQKMLVNAACTDNYYKGQTALHIAIEKRQLELVKLLVEKGADVHARAHGMFFKKKKGICFYFGELPLSLAACTNQLNVVQYLLENPHNRASLQEKDSLGNTVLHALVMIADDTQENTEFVSKMYDEILRAGVKIVPTQKLEEAVNCDGLTPLQLAAKGGKVEIFKHILQREIEEPEYQHLSRKFTEWTYGPIQVSLYDLSSVDNCKNSVLEILAYSSDTPNRYKMVVLEPLNKLIQHKWDTFAARRFYLSFFSYLMFMIIFSVFAYHCPLHEQPLFPMEFNAEGFLWLTGLIINFLGGIYFLIAQSRYLWRRQFSLRNIFSDDCIEILLLLQGLLLLLSLVLYLMSLEYYTPLMVSSLLLGWVNMLYYTRGFQCTGMYSVMIQKTILRDLLRFLLVYGLFLFGFSAALVTLTGEPPSAAQNKSVTQAEEDKGRFGYGRMFTTSLELFKFTIGMGDLEFQEQVKFKYFVMLLLLLYIILTYILLLNMLIALMNETVTNVSGYSRSIWKLQRTTAILEIEKHFLWSWGRKERSGCFVSVGLNKEDERCCFRVEELKWTNWNKELGVLKEDPGNTRSLERSPVEDRLWSWMLRARSRTPAREDQFLLQPIDP
;
A
#
# COMPACT_ATOMS: atom_id res chain seq x y z
N MET A 1 43.18 14.41 -3.35
CA MET A 1 41.88 14.64 -4.02
C MET A 1 41.99 15.31 -5.38
N LYS A 2 42.55 16.54 -5.51
CA LYS A 2 42.64 17.22 -6.82
C LYS A 2 43.37 16.41 -7.89
N ALA A 3 44.46 15.73 -7.53
CA ALA A 3 45.19 14.82 -8.44
C ALA A 3 44.33 13.63 -8.94
N LEU A 4 43.37 13.16 -8.14
CA LEU A 4 42.46 12.07 -8.50
C LEU A 4 41.30 12.53 -9.41
N LEU A 5 40.95 13.82 -9.37
CA LEU A 5 39.95 14.39 -10.26
C LEU A 5 40.50 14.62 -11.67
N ASN A 6 41.80 14.88 -11.79
CA ASN A 6 42.48 15.17 -13.04
C ASN A 6 43.39 13.99 -13.42
N LEU A 7 42.81 12.97 -14.06
CA LEU A 7 43.53 11.78 -14.54
C LEU A 7 43.74 11.86 -16.06
N LYS A 8 44.91 11.43 -16.53
CA LYS A 8 45.19 11.18 -17.94
C LYS A 8 45.31 9.67 -18.13
N ASP A 9 44.45 9.08 -18.95
CA ASP A 9 44.39 7.62 -19.17
C ASP A 9 44.28 6.81 -17.87
N GLY A 10 43.53 7.33 -16.90
CA GLY A 10 43.32 6.69 -15.60
C GLY A 10 44.50 6.81 -14.62
N LYS A 11 45.61 7.42 -15.02
CA LYS A 11 46.82 7.56 -14.19
C LYS A 11 47.15 9.02 -13.92
N ASN A 12 47.85 9.25 -12.82
CA ASN A 12 48.49 10.52 -12.54
C ASN A 12 49.79 10.27 -11.77
N ALA A 13 50.93 10.54 -12.42
CA ALA A 13 52.26 10.30 -11.88
C ALA A 13 52.55 11.09 -10.59
N THR A 14 51.81 12.17 -10.33
CA THR A 14 51.99 12.99 -9.12
C THR A 14 51.46 12.33 -7.85
N ILE A 15 50.50 11.41 -7.96
CA ILE A 15 49.87 10.74 -6.80
C ILE A 15 50.90 9.97 -5.96
N PRO A 16 51.69 9.03 -6.51
CA PRO A 16 52.68 8.30 -5.71
C PRO A 16 53.75 9.21 -5.12
N VAL A 17 54.15 10.27 -5.84
CA VAL A 17 55.12 11.26 -5.35
C VAL A 17 54.56 12.03 -4.14
N LEU A 18 53.30 12.46 -4.20
CA LEU A 18 52.63 13.15 -3.09
C LEU A 18 52.50 12.27 -1.85
N LEU A 19 52.19 10.97 -2.04
CA LEU A 19 52.12 10.01 -0.95
C LEU A 19 53.49 9.77 -0.32
N LYS A 20 54.54 9.66 -1.14
CA LYS A 20 55.92 9.53 -0.66
C LYS A 20 56.37 10.76 0.15
N ILE A 21 56.04 11.97 -0.32
CA ILE A 21 56.32 13.21 0.42
C ILE A 21 55.59 13.23 1.78
N ASP A 22 54.37 12.69 1.84
CA ASP A 22 53.62 12.59 3.11
C ASP A 22 54.29 11.60 4.08
N GLU A 23 54.77 10.46 3.56
CA GLU A 23 55.54 9.48 4.33
C GLU A 23 56.86 10.07 4.85
N ASP A 24 57.60 10.78 4.00
CA ASP A 24 58.89 11.40 4.33
C ASP A 24 58.75 12.53 5.37
N ARG A 25 57.57 13.18 5.47
CA ARG A 25 57.27 14.22 6.47
C ARG A 25 56.97 13.68 7.88
N GLY A 26 57.04 12.37 8.08
CA GLY A 26 57.01 11.69 9.38
C GLY A 26 55.65 11.04 9.72
N HIS A 27 55.69 9.98 10.55
CA HIS A 27 54.53 9.20 11.00
C HIS A 27 53.54 10.04 11.82
N ARG A 28 52.59 10.68 11.14
CA ARG A 28 51.37 11.20 11.76
C ARG A 28 50.46 10.03 12.15
N PRO A 29 49.63 10.16 13.20
CA PRO A 29 48.61 9.15 13.49
C PRO A 29 47.75 8.92 12.24
N PRO A 30 47.23 7.70 12.00
CA PRO A 30 46.55 7.32 10.75
C PRO A 30 45.41 8.26 10.35
N GLN A 31 44.74 8.86 11.33
CA GLN A 31 43.67 9.85 11.15
C GLN A 31 44.14 11.20 10.56
N LYS A 32 45.44 11.52 10.66
CA LYS A 32 46.07 12.75 10.16
C LYS A 32 46.94 12.51 8.93
N MET A 33 46.94 11.30 8.36
CA MET A 33 47.60 11.01 7.09
C MET A 33 46.90 11.75 5.95
N LEU A 34 47.65 12.17 4.93
CA LEU A 34 47.11 12.91 3.80
C LEU A 34 46.01 12.12 3.06
N VAL A 35 46.14 10.78 3.05
CA VAL A 35 45.21 9.85 2.43
C VAL A 35 43.82 9.91 3.07
N ASN A 36 43.77 10.10 4.39
CA ASN A 36 42.55 10.08 5.21
C ASN A 36 41.98 11.48 5.44
N ALA A 37 42.56 12.51 4.82
CA ALA A 37 41.98 13.84 4.81
C ALA A 37 40.57 13.78 4.19
N ALA A 38 39.59 14.29 4.92
CA ALA A 38 38.19 14.34 4.52
C ALA A 38 37.72 15.78 4.28
N CYS A 39 36.78 15.97 3.37
CA CYS A 39 36.14 17.27 3.14
C CYS A 39 35.37 17.73 4.39
N THR A 40 35.53 18.99 4.78
CA THR A 40 34.87 19.59 5.95
C THR A 40 33.61 20.38 5.62
N ASP A 41 33.44 20.78 4.35
CA ASP A 41 32.28 21.52 3.88
C ASP A 41 30.98 20.74 4.09
N ASN A 42 29.88 21.43 4.39
CA ASN A 42 28.58 20.81 4.67
C ASN A 42 28.05 19.99 3.49
N TYR A 43 28.37 20.38 2.25
CA TYR A 43 27.85 19.71 1.07
C TYR A 43 28.54 18.36 0.80
N TYR A 44 29.87 18.32 0.83
CA TYR A 44 30.69 17.13 0.59
C TYR A 44 31.32 16.52 1.85
N LYS A 45 30.77 16.82 3.03
CA LYS A 45 31.33 16.42 4.32
C LYS A 45 31.70 14.94 4.38
N GLY A 46 32.91 14.63 4.84
CA GLY A 46 33.38 13.26 5.01
C GLY A 46 33.90 12.58 3.74
N GLN A 47 33.80 13.21 2.57
CA GLN A 47 34.36 12.65 1.34
C GLN A 47 35.89 12.56 1.42
N THR A 48 36.45 11.39 1.17
CA THR A 48 37.90 11.12 1.19
C THR A 48 38.46 10.86 -0.22
N ALA A 49 39.80 10.79 -0.33
CA ALA A 49 40.47 10.43 -1.58
C ALA A 49 40.02 9.05 -2.11
N LEU A 50 39.77 8.09 -1.22
CA LEU A 50 39.32 6.73 -1.58
C LEU A 50 37.97 6.75 -2.32
N HIS A 51 37.01 7.55 -1.85
CA HIS A 51 35.71 7.71 -2.53
C HIS A 51 35.85 8.19 -3.99
N ILE A 52 36.76 9.14 -4.23
CA ILE A 52 37.00 9.69 -5.58
C ILE A 52 37.67 8.64 -6.47
N ALA A 53 38.63 7.88 -5.95
CA ALA A 53 39.31 6.83 -6.72
C ALA A 53 38.33 5.73 -7.16
N ILE A 54 37.40 5.35 -6.28
CA ILE A 54 36.32 4.40 -6.58
C ILE A 54 35.36 5.00 -7.61
N GLU A 55 34.92 6.24 -7.45
CA GLU A 55 34.02 6.89 -8.42
C GLU A 55 34.64 6.96 -9.84
N LYS A 56 35.97 7.17 -9.93
CA LYS A 56 36.70 7.17 -11.20
C LYS A 56 37.01 5.79 -11.79
N ARG A 57 36.57 4.70 -11.13
CA ARG A 57 36.75 3.31 -11.58
C ARG A 57 38.22 2.89 -11.76
N GLN A 58 39.12 3.45 -10.96
CA GLN A 58 40.56 3.16 -11.05
C GLN A 58 41.01 2.19 -9.96
N LEU A 59 40.95 0.89 -10.25
CA LEU A 59 41.35 -0.16 -9.30
C LEU A 59 42.80 0.00 -8.82
N GLU A 60 43.73 0.32 -9.72
CA GLU A 60 45.16 0.45 -9.36
C GLU A 60 45.40 1.62 -8.39
N LEU A 61 44.65 2.71 -8.50
CA LEU A 61 44.71 3.82 -7.56
C LEU A 61 44.07 3.45 -6.21
N VAL A 62 42.99 2.66 -6.23
CA VAL A 62 42.37 2.14 -5.01
C VAL A 62 43.37 1.23 -4.26
N LYS A 63 44.06 0.32 -4.97
CA LYS A 63 45.10 -0.53 -4.39
C LYS A 63 46.20 0.29 -3.71
N LEU A 64 46.77 1.24 -4.45
CA LEU A 64 47.81 2.14 -3.97
C LEU A 64 47.39 2.92 -2.73
N LEU A 65 46.17 3.46 -2.70
CA LEU A 65 45.67 4.22 -1.54
C LEU A 65 45.50 3.32 -0.32
N VAL A 66 44.97 2.11 -0.49
CA VAL A 66 44.76 1.14 0.59
C VAL A 66 46.08 0.63 1.15
N GLU A 67 47.07 0.32 0.30
CA GLU A 67 48.44 -0.04 0.71
C GLU A 67 49.11 1.06 1.55
N LYS A 68 48.79 2.32 1.25
CA LYS A 68 49.30 3.51 1.95
C LYS A 68 48.47 3.90 3.18
N GLY A 69 47.59 3.02 3.67
CA GLY A 69 46.84 3.21 4.91
C GLY A 69 45.54 4.00 4.77
N ALA A 70 44.90 3.99 3.60
CA ALA A 70 43.56 4.54 3.45
C ALA A 70 42.55 3.82 4.37
N ASP A 71 41.72 4.61 5.05
CA ASP A 71 40.60 4.10 5.83
C ASP A 71 39.46 3.64 4.90
N VAL A 72 39.21 2.33 4.88
CA VAL A 72 38.13 1.69 4.11
C VAL A 72 36.74 1.91 4.72
N HIS A 73 36.68 2.47 5.93
CA HIS A 73 35.46 2.75 6.69
C HIS A 73 35.13 4.24 6.81
N ALA A 74 35.84 5.10 6.08
CA ALA A 74 35.57 6.52 6.05
C ALA A 74 34.13 6.81 5.58
N ARG A 75 33.38 7.65 6.29
CA ARG A 75 31.96 7.92 6.00
C ARG A 75 31.74 9.27 5.32
N ALA A 76 31.22 9.25 4.09
CA ALA A 76 30.80 10.43 3.35
C ALA A 76 29.33 10.78 3.64
N HIS A 77 29.09 11.58 4.69
CA HIS A 77 27.76 11.92 5.20
C HIS A 77 27.33 13.38 4.93
N GLY A 78 27.96 14.04 3.95
CA GLY A 78 27.60 15.37 3.45
C GLY A 78 26.18 15.45 2.90
N MET A 79 25.66 16.67 2.75
CA MET A 79 24.29 16.90 2.27
C MET A 79 24.03 16.31 0.87
N PHE A 80 25.05 16.25 0.01
CA PHE A 80 24.97 15.64 -1.31
C PHE A 80 24.73 14.12 -1.28
N PHE A 81 25.25 13.46 -0.24
CA PHE A 81 25.19 12.01 -0.07
C PHE A 81 23.94 11.56 0.70
N LYS A 82 23.13 12.49 1.20
CA LYS A 82 21.88 12.20 1.89
C LYS A 82 20.72 12.13 0.90
N LYS A 83 19.81 11.18 1.11
CA LYS A 83 18.58 11.07 0.33
C LYS A 83 17.64 12.25 0.64
N LYS A 84 17.49 13.18 -0.30
CA LYS A 84 16.53 14.29 -0.25
C LYS A 84 15.83 14.47 -1.60
N LYS A 85 14.72 15.21 -1.61
CA LYS A 85 14.07 15.63 -2.86
C LYS A 85 14.98 16.65 -3.57
N GLY A 86 15.72 16.21 -4.58
CA GLY A 86 16.69 17.02 -5.34
C GLY A 86 17.80 16.16 -5.94
N ILE A 87 18.79 16.80 -6.58
CA ILE A 87 19.98 16.13 -7.13
C ILE A 87 20.85 15.67 -5.95
N CYS A 88 20.79 14.39 -5.63
CA CYS A 88 21.59 13.76 -4.59
C CYS A 88 21.98 12.34 -5.02
N PHE A 89 23.11 11.85 -4.49
CA PHE A 89 23.62 10.52 -4.79
C PHE A 89 23.82 9.76 -3.49
N TYR A 90 22.83 8.96 -3.10
CA TYR A 90 22.90 8.12 -1.91
C TYR A 90 23.47 6.75 -2.25
N PHE A 91 24.53 6.35 -1.54
CA PHE A 91 25.18 5.04 -1.68
C PHE A 91 25.52 4.39 -0.33
N GLY A 92 25.00 4.88 0.79
CA GLY A 92 25.29 4.32 2.12
C GLY A 92 26.62 4.75 2.75
N GLU A 93 27.11 5.95 2.39
CA GLU A 93 28.26 6.66 3.01
C GLU A 93 29.63 5.95 2.99
N LEU A 94 29.70 4.64 2.76
CA LEU A 94 30.90 3.81 2.87
C LEU A 94 31.57 3.59 1.50
N PRO A 95 32.90 3.42 1.45
CA PRO A 95 33.63 3.08 0.22
C PRO A 95 33.18 1.75 -0.39
N LEU A 96 32.95 0.73 0.46
CA LEU A 96 32.48 -0.58 0.01
C LEU A 96 31.09 -0.50 -0.63
N SER A 97 30.17 0.24 -0.01
CA SER A 97 28.83 0.41 -0.56
C SER A 97 28.83 1.26 -1.83
N LEU A 98 29.72 2.25 -1.94
CA LEU A 98 29.95 3.01 -3.17
C LEU A 98 30.44 2.10 -4.32
N ALA A 99 31.41 1.23 -4.07
CA ALA A 99 31.92 0.29 -5.07
C ALA A 99 30.83 -0.69 -5.55
N ALA A 100 30.00 -1.18 -4.62
CA ALA A 100 28.86 -2.02 -4.94
C ALA A 100 27.81 -1.25 -5.78
N CYS A 101 27.43 -0.04 -5.37
CA CYS A 101 26.42 0.78 -6.04
C CYS A 101 26.84 1.24 -7.44
N THR A 102 28.14 1.31 -7.72
CA THR A 102 28.69 1.74 -9.02
C THR A 102 29.04 0.56 -9.96
N ASN A 103 28.62 -0.66 -9.60
CA ASN A 103 28.83 -1.89 -10.35
C ASN A 103 30.32 -2.24 -10.58
N GLN A 104 31.14 -2.14 -9.53
CA GLN A 104 32.59 -2.43 -9.60
C GLN A 104 32.98 -3.67 -8.80
N LEU A 105 32.66 -4.85 -9.35
CA LEU A 105 32.94 -6.15 -8.69
C LEU A 105 34.43 -6.31 -8.33
N ASN A 106 35.35 -5.90 -9.21
CA ASN A 106 36.79 -6.01 -8.97
C ASN A 106 37.25 -5.20 -7.75
N VAL A 107 36.65 -4.02 -7.53
CA VAL A 107 36.96 -3.16 -6.38
C VAL A 107 36.34 -3.74 -5.11
N VAL A 108 35.11 -4.27 -5.20
CA VAL A 108 34.44 -4.93 -4.07
C VAL A 108 35.25 -6.13 -3.59
N GLN A 109 35.67 -7.02 -4.49
CA GLN A 109 36.51 -8.17 -4.17
C GLN A 109 37.82 -7.73 -3.51
N TYR A 110 38.51 -6.73 -4.08
CA TYR A 110 39.75 -6.22 -3.50
C TYR A 110 39.55 -5.63 -2.08
N LEU A 111 38.49 -4.83 -1.86
CA LEU A 111 38.21 -4.23 -0.55
C LEU A 111 37.86 -5.27 0.53
N LEU A 112 37.37 -6.45 0.12
CA LEU A 112 37.00 -7.53 1.02
C LEU A 112 38.18 -8.48 1.33
N GLU A 113 39.06 -8.71 0.35
CA GLU A 113 40.13 -9.72 0.42
C GLU A 113 41.51 -9.16 0.83
N ASN A 114 41.69 -7.84 0.78
CA ASN A 114 42.99 -7.21 1.01
C ASN A 114 43.63 -7.58 2.37
N PRO A 115 44.99 -7.67 2.42
CA PRO A 115 45.70 -8.07 3.64
C PRO A 115 45.88 -6.92 4.64
N HIS A 116 45.83 -5.66 4.20
CA HIS A 116 46.16 -4.50 5.05
C HIS A 116 45.00 -4.07 5.95
N ASN A 117 43.81 -3.81 5.38
CA ASN A 117 42.66 -3.31 6.11
C ASN A 117 41.35 -3.75 5.44
N ARG A 118 40.77 -4.86 5.92
CA ARG A 118 39.59 -5.49 5.30
C ARG A 118 38.34 -4.68 5.58
N ALA A 119 37.56 -4.42 4.52
CA ALA A 119 36.25 -3.84 4.69
C ALA A 119 35.28 -4.85 5.33
N SER A 120 34.82 -4.54 6.54
CA SER A 120 33.71 -5.25 7.17
C SER A 120 32.38 -5.01 6.44
N LEU A 121 31.67 -6.10 6.14
CA LEU A 121 30.32 -6.10 5.54
C LEU A 121 29.21 -5.65 6.51
N GLN A 122 29.51 -5.63 7.81
CA GLN A 122 28.55 -5.28 8.87
C GLN A 122 28.48 -3.78 9.13
N GLU A 123 29.45 -3.03 8.62
CA GLU A 123 29.51 -1.60 8.86
C GLU A 123 28.25 -0.91 8.34
N LYS A 124 27.75 -0.01 9.18
CA LYS A 124 26.50 0.71 8.94
C LYS A 124 26.78 2.17 8.70
N ASP A 125 25.95 2.77 7.86
CA ASP A 125 25.93 4.21 7.66
C ASP A 125 25.21 4.94 8.82
N SER A 126 25.09 6.26 8.71
CA SER A 126 24.37 7.10 9.68
C SER A 126 22.88 6.74 9.86
N LEU A 127 22.26 6.04 8.90
CA LEU A 127 20.87 5.56 8.95
C LEU A 127 20.77 4.11 9.45
N GLY A 128 21.90 3.49 9.81
CA GLY A 128 21.95 2.09 10.19
C GLY A 128 21.91 1.11 9.00
N ASN A 129 21.99 1.61 7.76
CA ASN A 129 21.93 0.81 6.56
C ASN A 129 23.28 0.13 6.29
N THR A 130 23.24 -1.16 5.99
CA THR A 130 24.38 -1.92 5.47
C THR A 130 24.51 -1.78 3.95
N VAL A 131 25.53 -2.39 3.36
CA VAL A 131 25.72 -2.41 1.89
C VAL A 131 24.48 -2.95 1.15
N LEU A 132 23.83 -3.99 1.69
CA LEU A 132 22.62 -4.57 1.10
C LEU A 132 21.44 -3.60 1.12
N HIS A 133 21.29 -2.81 2.19
CA HIS A 133 20.26 -1.76 2.25
C HIS A 133 20.54 -0.64 1.25
N ALA A 134 21.81 -0.26 1.07
CA ALA A 134 22.21 0.73 0.07
C ALA A 134 21.87 0.27 -1.36
N LEU A 135 22.15 -1.00 -1.69
CA LEU A 135 21.77 -1.60 -2.97
C LEU A 135 20.25 -1.56 -3.23
N VAL A 136 19.46 -1.91 -2.22
CA VAL A 136 18.00 -1.82 -2.31
C VAL A 136 17.52 -0.38 -2.53
N MET A 137 18.22 0.60 -1.96
CA MET A 137 17.84 2.01 -2.08
C MET A 137 18.14 2.62 -3.45
N ILE A 138 19.20 2.14 -4.14
CA ILE A 138 19.55 2.58 -5.50
C ILE A 138 18.76 1.83 -6.58
N ALA A 139 18.26 0.64 -6.27
CA ALA A 139 17.53 -0.18 -7.22
C ALA A 139 16.35 0.62 -7.78
N ASP A 140 16.12 0.54 -9.08
CA ASP A 140 14.89 1.01 -9.73
C ASP A 140 14.25 -0.14 -10.52
N ASP A 141 13.06 0.10 -11.06
CA ASP A 141 12.33 -0.92 -11.84
C ASP A 141 12.81 -0.99 -13.30
N THR A 142 13.98 -0.42 -13.65
CA THR A 142 14.58 -0.58 -15.00
C THR A 142 15.32 -1.90 -15.10
N GLN A 143 15.33 -2.50 -16.29
CA GLN A 143 15.89 -3.83 -16.51
C GLN A 143 17.42 -3.86 -16.29
N GLU A 144 18.15 -2.88 -16.83
CA GLU A 144 19.61 -2.79 -16.67
C GLU A 144 20.01 -2.62 -15.20
N ASN A 145 19.29 -1.77 -14.46
CA ASN A 145 19.56 -1.56 -13.05
C ASN A 145 19.30 -2.83 -12.23
N THR A 146 18.15 -3.46 -12.51
CA THR A 146 17.77 -4.72 -11.86
C THR A 146 18.82 -5.81 -12.05
N GLU A 147 19.31 -6.00 -13.27
CA GLU A 147 20.30 -7.04 -13.58
C GLU A 147 21.60 -6.82 -12.80
N PHE A 148 22.13 -5.58 -12.79
CA PHE A 148 23.36 -5.32 -12.04
C PHE A 148 23.15 -5.42 -10.53
N VAL A 149 22.04 -4.90 -9.99
CA VAL A 149 21.79 -4.93 -8.54
C VAL A 149 21.63 -6.36 -8.09
N SER A 150 20.87 -7.18 -8.83
CA SER A 150 20.65 -8.59 -8.50
C SER A 150 21.96 -9.37 -8.50
N LYS A 151 22.79 -9.19 -9.53
CA LYS A 151 24.11 -9.81 -9.62
C LYS A 151 25.03 -9.36 -8.49
N MET A 152 25.12 -8.05 -8.23
CA MET A 152 25.95 -7.50 -7.16
C MET A 152 25.49 -7.97 -5.77
N TYR A 153 24.18 -8.05 -5.55
CA TYR A 153 23.58 -8.52 -4.31
C TYR A 153 23.99 -9.97 -4.02
N ASP A 154 23.89 -10.85 -5.02
CA ASP A 154 24.27 -12.27 -4.89
C ASP A 154 25.78 -12.43 -4.66
N GLU A 155 26.62 -11.68 -5.38
CA GLU A 155 28.08 -11.71 -5.18
C GLU A 155 28.51 -11.26 -3.79
N ILE A 156 27.89 -10.21 -3.24
CA ILE A 156 28.19 -9.75 -1.87
C ILE A 156 27.78 -10.79 -0.84
N LEU A 157 26.66 -11.47 -1.05
CA LEU A 157 26.23 -12.56 -0.18
C LEU A 157 27.20 -13.76 -0.24
N ARG A 158 27.63 -14.16 -1.44
CA ARG A 158 28.66 -15.22 -1.61
C ARG A 158 29.97 -14.83 -0.93
N ALA A 159 30.43 -13.59 -1.13
CA ALA A 159 31.63 -13.08 -0.48
C ALA A 159 31.50 -13.04 1.05
N GLY A 160 30.31 -12.68 1.56
CA GLY A 160 30.00 -12.71 2.99
C GLY A 160 30.19 -14.08 3.61
N VAL A 161 29.70 -15.14 2.96
CA VAL A 161 29.88 -16.52 3.43
C VAL A 161 31.33 -16.95 3.44
N LYS A 162 32.11 -16.60 2.41
CA LYS A 162 33.55 -16.93 2.34
C LYS A 162 34.36 -16.31 3.48
N ILE A 163 34.00 -15.10 3.90
CA ILE A 163 34.75 -14.33 4.91
C ILE A 163 34.24 -14.64 6.32
N VAL A 164 32.92 -14.65 6.52
CA VAL A 164 32.26 -14.85 7.82
C VAL A 164 31.06 -15.81 7.66
N PRO A 165 31.29 -17.14 7.67
CA PRO A 165 30.24 -18.14 7.42
C PRO A 165 29.16 -18.21 8.52
N THR A 166 29.45 -17.72 9.72
CA THR A 166 28.51 -17.78 10.86
C THR A 166 27.43 -16.71 10.83
N GLN A 167 27.51 -15.74 9.92
CA GLN A 167 26.71 -14.51 10.04
C GLN A 167 25.70 -14.32 8.90
N LYS A 168 24.44 -14.09 9.27
CA LYS A 168 23.33 -13.82 8.35
C LYS A 168 23.19 -12.33 8.04
N LEU A 169 23.82 -11.88 6.96
CA LEU A 169 23.82 -10.46 6.55
C LEU A 169 22.42 -9.90 6.26
N GLU A 170 21.48 -10.72 5.80
CA GLU A 170 20.11 -10.29 5.47
C GLU A 170 19.24 -10.01 6.71
N GLU A 171 19.61 -10.55 7.87
CA GLU A 171 18.88 -10.33 9.13
C GLU A 171 19.31 -9.02 9.82
N ALA A 172 20.35 -8.35 9.30
CA ALA A 172 20.77 -7.05 9.80
C ALA A 172 19.65 -6.02 9.62
N VAL A 173 19.32 -5.31 10.70
CA VAL A 173 18.31 -4.24 10.69
C VAL A 173 18.94 -2.86 10.70
N ASN A 174 18.27 -1.91 10.05
CA ASN A 174 18.60 -0.49 10.09
C ASN A 174 18.01 0.22 11.32
N CYS A 175 18.19 1.54 11.43
CA CYS A 175 17.63 2.32 12.54
C CYS A 175 16.10 2.33 12.59
N ASP A 176 15.42 2.10 11.45
CA ASP A 176 13.96 1.92 11.36
C ASP A 176 13.51 0.51 11.81
N GLY A 177 14.44 -0.38 12.13
CA GLY A 177 14.15 -1.79 12.45
C GLY A 177 13.75 -2.63 11.23
N LEU A 178 14.18 -2.23 10.03
CA LEU A 178 13.88 -2.91 8.76
C LEU A 178 15.11 -3.68 8.26
N THR A 179 14.87 -4.90 7.79
CA THR A 179 15.81 -5.70 6.99
C THR A 179 15.84 -5.22 5.53
N PRO A 180 16.82 -5.64 4.70
CA PRO A 180 16.88 -5.27 3.29
C PRO A 180 15.60 -5.66 2.52
N LEU A 181 15.00 -6.82 2.83
CA LEU A 181 13.75 -7.26 2.21
C LEU A 181 12.57 -6.37 2.62
N GLN A 182 12.45 -6.06 3.91
CA GLN A 182 11.41 -5.16 4.42
C GLN A 182 11.58 -3.73 3.87
N LEU A 183 12.83 -3.28 3.69
CA LEU A 183 13.14 -2.00 3.07
C LEU A 183 12.76 -2.01 1.58
N ALA A 184 12.97 -3.09 0.85
CA ALA A 184 12.55 -3.22 -0.55
C ALA A 184 11.02 -3.10 -0.68
N ALA A 185 10.28 -3.76 0.22
CA ALA A 185 8.82 -3.66 0.32
C ALA A 185 8.37 -2.22 0.64
N LYS A 186 8.97 -1.57 1.66
CA LYS A 186 8.71 -0.16 2.02
C LYS A 186 9.16 0.82 0.93
N GLY A 187 10.14 0.46 0.10
CA GLY A 187 10.65 1.28 -0.99
C GLY A 187 9.87 1.16 -2.29
N GLY A 188 8.97 0.16 -2.41
CA GLY A 188 8.25 -0.10 -3.65
C GLY A 188 9.13 -0.62 -4.79
N LYS A 189 10.27 -1.25 -4.49
CA LYS A 189 11.23 -1.78 -5.47
C LYS A 189 10.85 -3.21 -5.88
N VAL A 190 10.14 -3.37 -6.99
CA VAL A 190 9.45 -4.64 -7.30
C VAL A 190 10.43 -5.73 -7.72
N GLU A 191 11.36 -5.40 -8.61
CA GLU A 191 12.22 -6.42 -9.23
C GLU A 191 13.26 -6.97 -8.26
N ILE A 192 13.94 -6.12 -7.49
CA ILE A 192 14.87 -6.59 -6.45
C ILE A 192 14.14 -7.37 -5.34
N PHE A 193 12.90 -6.96 -5.01
CA PHE A 193 12.06 -7.69 -4.06
C PHE A 193 11.70 -9.09 -4.58
N LYS A 194 11.34 -9.18 -5.87
CA LYS A 194 11.09 -10.45 -6.56
C LYS A 194 12.34 -11.33 -6.57
N HIS A 195 13.51 -10.77 -6.90
CA HIS A 195 14.79 -11.48 -6.91
C HIS A 195 15.09 -12.08 -5.54
N ILE A 196 15.02 -11.28 -4.47
CA ILE A 196 15.30 -11.77 -3.10
C ILE A 196 14.33 -12.88 -2.71
N LEU A 197 13.02 -12.75 -2.98
CA LEU A 197 12.03 -13.77 -2.61
C LEU A 197 12.17 -15.07 -3.40
N GLN A 198 12.52 -14.98 -4.69
CA GLN A 198 12.58 -16.13 -5.60
C GLN A 198 14.00 -16.67 -5.78
N ARG A 199 14.95 -16.23 -4.95
CA ARG A 199 16.36 -16.63 -5.07
C ARG A 199 16.57 -18.10 -4.77
N GLU A 200 17.14 -18.78 -5.76
CA GLU A 200 17.55 -20.18 -5.73
C GLU A 200 19.03 -20.25 -6.13
N ILE A 201 19.87 -20.75 -5.22
CA ILE A 201 21.30 -20.99 -5.44
C ILE A 201 21.51 -22.51 -5.38
N GLU A 202 21.99 -23.07 -6.49
CA GLU A 202 22.20 -24.52 -6.67
C GLU A 202 23.47 -25.02 -5.97
N GLU A 203 24.47 -24.15 -5.79
CA GLU A 203 25.75 -24.51 -5.17
C GLU A 203 25.56 -24.91 -3.69
N PRO A 204 26.04 -26.10 -3.27
CA PRO A 204 25.76 -26.65 -1.94
C PRO A 204 26.33 -25.80 -0.81
N GLU A 205 27.46 -25.11 -1.04
CA GLU A 205 28.10 -24.21 -0.07
C GLU A 205 27.20 -23.02 0.28
N TYR A 206 26.47 -22.48 -0.71
CA TYR A 206 25.63 -21.28 -0.58
C TYR A 206 24.15 -21.60 -0.49
N GLN A 207 23.76 -22.88 -0.48
CA GLN A 207 22.36 -23.31 -0.47
C GLN A 207 21.57 -22.76 0.73
N HIS A 208 22.24 -22.56 1.87
CA HIS A 208 21.62 -21.94 3.05
C HIS A 208 21.19 -20.47 2.80
N LEU A 209 21.72 -19.78 1.80
CA LEU A 209 21.28 -18.42 1.44
C LEU A 209 20.01 -18.41 0.57
N SER A 210 19.64 -19.54 -0.02
CA SER A 210 18.46 -19.64 -0.86
C SER A 210 17.18 -19.41 -0.03
N ARG A 211 16.20 -18.77 -0.66
CA ARG A 211 14.85 -18.55 -0.07
C ARG A 211 13.79 -19.37 -0.78
N LYS A 212 14.07 -19.77 -2.02
CA LYS A 212 13.30 -20.73 -2.80
C LYS A 212 14.08 -22.04 -2.87
N PHE A 213 13.39 -23.15 -2.62
CA PHE A 213 13.91 -24.50 -2.80
C PHE A 213 12.96 -25.30 -3.68
N THR A 214 13.49 -25.96 -4.69
CA THR A 214 12.73 -26.95 -5.44
C THR A 214 12.67 -28.27 -4.66
N GLU A 215 11.44 -28.66 -4.28
CA GLU A 215 11.21 -29.95 -3.60
C GLU A 215 11.27 -31.08 -4.61
N TRP A 216 10.43 -31.00 -5.65
CA TRP A 216 10.43 -31.96 -6.74
C TRP A 216 9.95 -31.35 -8.06
N THR A 217 10.57 -31.91 -9.09
CA THR A 217 10.31 -31.85 -10.53
C THR A 217 9.31 -32.89 -11.07
N TYR A 218 8.14 -32.58 -11.64
CA TYR A 218 7.45 -33.55 -12.51
C TYR A 218 6.84 -32.90 -13.74
N GLY A 219 7.57 -32.95 -14.85
CA GLY A 219 7.13 -32.32 -16.08
C GLY A 219 6.96 -30.81 -15.89
N PRO A 220 5.84 -30.21 -16.33
CA PRO A 220 5.57 -28.79 -16.14
C PRO A 220 5.19 -28.42 -14.70
N ILE A 221 5.02 -29.39 -13.79
CA ILE A 221 4.62 -29.15 -12.40
C ILE A 221 5.87 -29.10 -11.52
N GLN A 222 6.10 -27.94 -10.91
CA GLN A 222 7.19 -27.70 -9.97
C GLN A 222 6.61 -27.43 -8.59
N VAL A 223 7.11 -28.12 -7.57
CA VAL A 223 6.79 -27.78 -6.18
C VAL A 223 7.95 -27.05 -5.55
N SER A 224 7.71 -25.79 -5.22
CA SER A 224 8.67 -24.89 -4.60
C SER A 224 8.33 -24.67 -3.13
N LEU A 225 9.34 -24.69 -2.28
CA LEU A 225 9.28 -24.28 -0.87
C LEU A 225 9.85 -22.87 -0.75
N TYR A 226 9.08 -21.94 -0.18
CA TYR A 226 9.48 -20.56 0.05
C TYR A 226 9.65 -20.26 1.53
N ASP A 227 10.75 -19.63 1.92
CA ASP A 227 10.96 -19.18 3.30
C ASP A 227 10.01 -18.03 3.69
N LEU A 228 9.26 -18.21 4.78
CA LEU A 228 8.32 -17.23 5.33
C LEU A 228 8.84 -16.46 6.54
N SER A 229 10.07 -16.71 7.00
CA SER A 229 10.68 -16.13 8.20
C SER A 229 10.36 -14.63 8.39
N SER A 230 10.70 -13.82 7.39
CA SER A 230 10.52 -12.36 7.35
C SER A 230 9.18 -11.90 6.77
N VAL A 231 8.41 -12.81 6.15
CA VAL A 231 7.19 -12.48 5.40
C VAL A 231 5.95 -12.45 6.28
N ASP A 232 5.82 -13.39 7.21
CA ASP A 232 4.61 -13.56 8.03
C ASP A 232 4.87 -13.57 9.54
N ASN A 233 5.96 -14.20 10.00
CA ASN A 233 6.19 -14.47 11.43
C ASN A 233 6.90 -13.35 12.23
N CYS A 234 7.39 -12.29 11.57
CA CYS A 234 8.11 -11.21 12.23
C CYS A 234 7.21 -10.04 12.69
N LYS A 235 7.63 -9.35 13.77
CA LYS A 235 7.14 -7.99 14.05
C LYS A 235 7.53 -7.08 12.86
N ASN A 236 6.58 -6.32 12.31
CA ASN A 236 6.71 -5.62 11.03
C ASN A 236 6.94 -6.57 9.83
N SER A 237 6.09 -7.59 9.70
CA SER A 237 6.18 -8.53 8.59
C SER A 237 6.07 -7.83 7.22
N VAL A 238 6.62 -8.44 6.17
CA VAL A 238 6.51 -7.88 4.81
C VAL A 238 5.04 -7.69 4.41
N LEU A 239 4.15 -8.62 4.77
CA LEU A 239 2.71 -8.47 4.53
C LEU A 239 2.12 -7.26 5.26
N GLU A 240 2.52 -7.02 6.51
CA GLU A 240 2.07 -5.86 7.28
C GLU A 240 2.58 -4.55 6.69
N ILE A 241 3.86 -4.50 6.30
CA ILE A 241 4.44 -3.33 5.62
C ILE A 241 3.65 -3.07 4.34
N LEU A 242 3.49 -4.08 3.47
CA LEU A 242 2.77 -3.93 2.20
C LEU A 242 1.30 -3.55 2.37
N ALA A 243 0.65 -3.89 3.48
CA ALA A 243 -0.73 -3.54 3.75
C ALA A 243 -0.89 -2.13 4.33
N TYR A 244 -0.04 -1.73 5.28
CA TYR A 244 -0.18 -0.45 5.99
C TYR A 244 0.65 0.69 5.39
N SER A 245 1.69 0.41 4.60
CA SER A 245 2.50 1.45 3.96
C SER A 245 1.74 2.14 2.84
N SER A 246 1.32 3.38 3.08
CA SER A 246 0.50 4.15 2.14
C SER A 246 1.32 4.91 1.09
N ASP A 247 2.58 5.24 1.39
CA ASP A 247 3.43 6.06 0.50
C ASP A 247 4.21 5.25 -0.57
N THR A 248 4.04 3.93 -0.63
CA THR A 248 4.88 3.07 -1.47
C THR A 248 4.34 2.93 -2.90
N PRO A 249 5.11 3.34 -3.93
CA PRO A 249 4.72 3.10 -5.32
C PRO A 249 4.69 1.60 -5.62
N ASN A 250 3.90 1.17 -6.60
CA ASN A 250 3.88 -0.19 -7.15
C ASN A 250 3.59 -1.35 -6.16
N ARG A 251 3.15 -1.09 -4.92
CA ARG A 251 2.82 -2.14 -3.92
C ARG A 251 1.82 -3.20 -4.40
N TYR A 252 0.88 -2.81 -5.27
CA TYR A 252 -0.09 -3.74 -5.84
C TYR A 252 0.58 -4.79 -6.75
N LYS A 253 1.71 -4.46 -7.41
CA LYS A 253 2.47 -5.42 -8.22
C LYS A 253 3.17 -6.45 -7.34
N MET A 254 3.70 -6.04 -6.19
CA MET A 254 4.41 -6.91 -5.25
C MET A 254 3.51 -8.02 -4.68
N VAL A 255 2.26 -7.70 -4.36
CA VAL A 255 1.30 -8.67 -3.78
C VAL A 255 0.94 -9.79 -4.75
N VAL A 256 1.06 -9.56 -6.06
CA VAL A 256 0.78 -10.57 -7.09
C VAL A 256 1.93 -11.57 -7.26
N LEU A 257 3.13 -11.24 -6.77
CA LEU A 257 4.28 -12.12 -6.84
C LEU A 257 4.07 -13.40 -6.01
N GLU A 258 4.65 -14.49 -6.49
CA GLU A 258 4.79 -15.73 -5.73
C GLU A 258 6.00 -15.59 -4.79
N PRO A 259 5.88 -15.92 -3.50
CA PRO A 259 4.86 -16.76 -2.84
C PRO A 259 3.62 -16.02 -2.30
N LEU A 260 3.65 -14.69 -2.23
CA LEU A 260 2.63 -13.90 -1.52
C LEU A 260 1.22 -14.16 -2.05
N ASN A 261 1.05 -14.23 -3.36
CA ASN A 261 -0.24 -14.47 -3.98
C ASN A 261 -0.90 -15.77 -3.49
N LYS A 262 -0.15 -16.87 -3.45
CA LYS A 262 -0.65 -18.18 -2.97
C LYS A 262 -0.83 -18.20 -1.46
N LEU A 263 0.05 -17.54 -0.72
CA LEU A 263 -0.07 -17.40 0.74
C LEU A 263 -1.35 -16.66 1.13
N ILE A 264 -1.66 -15.56 0.46
CA ILE A 264 -2.89 -14.77 0.67
C ILE A 264 -4.13 -15.58 0.34
N GLN A 265 -4.08 -16.34 -0.76
CA GLN A 265 -5.17 -17.25 -1.14
C GLN A 265 -5.39 -18.32 -0.07
N HIS A 266 -4.31 -18.97 0.39
CA HIS A 266 -4.37 -19.98 1.45
C HIS A 266 -4.96 -19.43 2.75
N LYS A 267 -4.49 -18.27 3.24
CA LYS A 267 -5.05 -17.64 4.46
C LYS A 267 -6.54 -17.33 4.32
N TRP A 268 -6.98 -16.92 3.13
CA TRP A 268 -8.39 -16.64 2.90
C TRP A 268 -9.26 -17.89 2.95
N ASP A 269 -8.84 -18.96 2.28
CA ASP A 269 -9.63 -20.19 2.17
C ASP A 269 -9.70 -20.94 3.51
N THR A 270 -8.64 -20.87 4.32
CA THR A 270 -8.56 -21.55 5.62
C THR A 270 -9.43 -20.89 6.70
N PHE A 271 -9.24 -19.59 6.96
CA PHE A 271 -9.94 -18.91 8.05
C PHE A 271 -10.58 -17.59 7.67
N ALA A 272 -9.95 -16.78 6.82
CA ALA A 272 -10.37 -15.39 6.67
C ALA A 272 -11.74 -15.26 6.01
N ALA A 273 -12.09 -16.12 5.05
CA ALA A 273 -13.40 -16.11 4.40
C ALA A 273 -14.55 -16.31 5.41
N ARG A 274 -14.47 -17.36 6.25
CA ARG A 274 -15.51 -17.69 7.24
C ARG A 274 -15.72 -16.53 8.22
N ARG A 275 -14.61 -15.99 8.70
CA ARG A 275 -14.55 -14.86 9.61
C ARG A 275 -15.08 -13.56 8.98
N PHE A 276 -14.69 -13.27 7.75
CA PHE A 276 -15.18 -12.12 7.00
C PHE A 276 -16.69 -12.17 6.78
N TYR A 277 -17.23 -13.33 6.38
CA TYR A 277 -18.67 -13.51 6.22
C TYR A 277 -19.42 -13.40 7.55
N LEU A 278 -18.88 -13.93 8.65
CA LEU A 278 -19.47 -13.74 9.99
C LEU A 278 -19.53 -12.24 10.37
N SER A 279 -18.46 -11.49 10.12
CA SER A 279 -18.45 -10.04 10.33
C SER A 279 -19.48 -9.33 9.46
N PHE A 280 -19.58 -9.70 8.18
CA PHE A 280 -20.58 -9.16 7.25
C PHE A 280 -22.01 -9.38 7.76
N PHE A 281 -22.37 -10.61 8.14
CA PHE A 281 -23.71 -10.90 8.65
C PHE A 281 -23.98 -10.17 9.98
N SER A 282 -22.98 -10.06 10.87
CA SER A 282 -23.14 -9.32 12.12
C SER A 282 -23.39 -7.82 11.90
N TYR A 283 -22.70 -7.21 10.93
CA TYR A 283 -22.90 -5.81 10.58
C TYR A 283 -24.23 -5.58 9.87
N LEU A 284 -24.63 -6.49 8.96
CA LEU A 284 -25.95 -6.44 8.32
C LEU A 284 -27.08 -6.50 9.36
N MET A 285 -26.98 -7.41 10.34
CA MET A 285 -27.96 -7.50 11.43
C MET A 285 -27.99 -6.23 12.28
N PHE A 286 -26.83 -5.67 12.62
CA PHE A 286 -26.75 -4.38 13.30
C PHE A 286 -27.45 -3.27 12.50
N MET A 287 -27.22 -3.17 11.19
CA MET A 287 -27.85 -2.17 10.33
C MET A 287 -29.37 -2.35 10.21
N ILE A 288 -29.86 -3.59 10.19
CA ILE A 288 -31.31 -3.87 10.21
C ILE A 288 -31.91 -3.42 11.55
N ILE A 289 -31.30 -3.79 12.68
CA ILE A 289 -31.74 -3.36 14.02
C ILE A 289 -31.73 -1.83 14.13
N PHE A 290 -30.68 -1.17 13.63
CA PHE A 290 -30.60 0.29 13.64
C PHE A 290 -31.65 0.94 12.75
N SER A 291 -31.98 0.35 11.60
CA SER A 291 -33.04 0.84 10.71
C SER A 291 -34.43 0.71 11.34
N VAL A 292 -34.71 -0.42 11.99
CA VAL A 292 -35.96 -0.65 12.73
C VAL A 292 -36.07 0.34 13.90
N PHE A 293 -34.99 0.55 14.65
CA PHE A 293 -34.94 1.53 15.73
C PHE A 293 -35.21 2.96 15.23
N ALA A 294 -34.58 3.37 14.13
CA ALA A 294 -34.79 4.70 13.55
C ALA A 294 -36.22 4.88 13.03
N TYR A 295 -36.85 3.83 12.48
CA TYR A 295 -38.23 3.86 12.00
C TYR A 295 -39.25 4.01 13.14
N HIS A 296 -39.06 3.29 14.24
CA HIS A 296 -39.94 3.34 15.41
C HIS A 296 -39.65 4.53 16.35
N CYS A 297 -38.70 5.39 16.02
CA CYS A 297 -38.36 6.55 16.83
C CYS A 297 -39.45 7.64 16.68
N PRO A 298 -40.19 7.99 17.76
CA PRO A 298 -41.26 8.99 17.66
C PRO A 298 -40.67 10.38 17.42
N LEU A 299 -41.17 11.06 16.37
CA LEU A 299 -40.71 12.40 15.98
C LEU A 299 -41.24 13.54 16.88
N HIS A 300 -42.22 13.30 17.75
CA HIS A 300 -43.02 14.42 18.28
C HIS A 300 -43.56 14.33 19.70
N GLU A 301 -43.08 13.42 20.55
CA GLU A 301 -43.45 13.44 21.97
C GLU A 301 -42.21 13.56 22.84
N GLN A 302 -42.31 14.40 23.87
CA GLN A 302 -41.21 14.80 24.73
C GLN A 302 -40.32 13.61 25.11
N PRO A 303 -38.98 13.73 25.00
CA PRO A 303 -38.07 12.68 25.41
C PRO A 303 -38.00 12.64 26.94
N LEU A 304 -39.00 12.01 27.52
CA LEU A 304 -39.04 11.58 28.91
C LEU A 304 -39.47 10.13 28.86
N PHE A 305 -38.48 9.25 29.02
CA PHE A 305 -38.61 7.79 29.12
C PHE A 305 -40.04 7.35 29.43
N PRO A 306 -40.82 6.87 28.44
CA PRO A 306 -42.03 6.13 28.76
C PRO A 306 -41.55 4.77 29.26
N MET A 307 -41.10 4.69 30.50
CA MET A 307 -40.98 3.45 31.26
C MET A 307 -42.40 2.98 31.60
N GLU A 308 -43.23 2.80 30.57
CA GLU A 308 -44.34 1.87 30.68
C GLU A 308 -43.72 0.47 30.55
N PHE A 309 -44.01 -0.41 31.51
CA PHE A 309 -43.56 -1.81 31.51
C PHE A 309 -44.28 -2.62 30.41
N ASN A 310 -44.18 -2.17 29.16
CA ASN A 310 -44.77 -2.77 27.98
C ASN A 310 -43.68 -3.46 27.13
N ALA A 311 -44.07 -4.49 26.39
CA ALA A 311 -43.16 -5.24 25.52
C ALA A 311 -42.45 -4.33 24.48
N GLU A 312 -43.14 -3.29 24.01
CA GLU A 312 -42.59 -2.30 23.07
C GLU A 312 -41.51 -1.41 23.70
N GLY A 313 -41.68 -1.01 24.97
CA GLY A 313 -40.67 -0.25 25.72
C GLY A 313 -39.38 -1.04 25.93
N PHE A 314 -39.48 -2.35 26.16
CA PHE A 314 -38.31 -3.22 26.28
C PHE A 314 -37.57 -3.39 24.94
N LEU A 315 -38.30 -3.55 23.83
CA LEU A 315 -37.70 -3.61 22.49
C LEU A 315 -36.99 -2.29 22.12
N TRP A 316 -37.58 -1.16 22.52
CA TRP A 316 -36.98 0.15 22.29
C TRP A 316 -35.70 0.35 23.12
N LEU A 317 -35.73 0.02 24.42
CA LEU A 317 -34.57 0.12 25.32
C LEU A 317 -33.44 -0.81 24.88
N THR A 318 -33.76 -2.04 24.47
CA THR A 318 -32.77 -2.99 23.95
C THR A 318 -32.13 -2.49 22.64
N GLY A 319 -32.91 -1.92 21.73
CA GLY A 319 -32.39 -1.27 20.51
C GLY A 319 -31.44 -0.10 20.82
N LEU A 320 -31.79 0.76 21.79
CA LEU A 320 -30.94 1.87 22.22
C LEU A 320 -29.61 1.41 22.81
N ILE A 321 -29.63 0.36 23.64
CA ILE A 321 -28.41 -0.25 24.22
C ILE A 321 -27.53 -0.86 23.11
N ILE A 322 -28.11 -1.59 22.16
CA ILE A 322 -27.37 -2.21 21.04
C ILE A 322 -26.71 -1.12 20.18
N ASN A 323 -27.42 -0.03 19.86
CA ASN A 323 -26.88 1.08 19.08
C ASN A 323 -25.75 1.80 19.83
N PHE A 324 -25.88 2.00 21.15
CA PHE A 324 -24.83 2.60 21.97
C PHE A 324 -23.57 1.73 22.01
N LEU A 325 -23.71 0.44 22.31
CA LEU A 325 -22.61 -0.52 22.32
C LEU A 325 -21.95 -0.62 20.94
N GLY A 326 -22.75 -0.64 19.86
CA GLY A 326 -22.27 -0.63 18.49
C GLY A 326 -21.47 0.62 18.15
N GLY A 327 -21.96 1.81 18.53
CA GLY A 327 -21.25 3.08 18.34
C GLY A 327 -19.90 3.14 19.05
N ILE A 328 -19.83 2.70 20.32
CA ILE A 328 -18.59 2.61 21.07
C ILE A 328 -17.63 1.60 20.42
N TYR A 329 -18.14 0.43 20.03
CA TYR A 329 -17.36 -0.59 19.35
C TYR A 329 -16.72 -0.06 18.06
N PHE A 330 -17.49 0.61 17.19
CA PHE A 330 -16.96 1.19 15.96
C PHE A 330 -15.90 2.26 16.24
N LEU A 331 -16.12 3.16 17.21
CA LEU A 331 -15.12 4.16 17.55
C LEU A 331 -13.81 3.53 18.05
N ILE A 332 -13.89 2.55 18.96
CA ILE A 332 -12.69 1.89 19.50
C ILE A 332 -11.97 1.08 18.41
N ALA A 333 -12.71 0.30 17.63
CA ALA A 333 -12.15 -0.52 16.56
C ALA A 333 -11.44 0.36 15.52
N GLN A 334 -12.09 1.42 15.06
CA GLN A 334 -11.54 2.32 14.04
C GLN A 334 -10.42 3.22 14.56
N SER A 335 -10.49 3.68 15.80
CA SER A 335 -9.38 4.43 16.41
C SER A 335 -8.12 3.56 16.52
N ARG A 336 -8.26 2.28 16.89
CA ARG A 336 -7.13 1.32 16.90
C ARG A 336 -6.59 1.06 15.50
N TYR A 337 -7.46 0.98 14.51
CA TYR A 337 -7.08 0.82 13.12
C TYR A 337 -6.19 1.99 12.64
N LEU A 338 -6.67 3.23 12.81
CA LEU A 338 -5.94 4.43 12.42
C LEU A 338 -4.64 4.60 13.19
N TRP A 339 -4.62 4.27 14.49
CA TRP A 339 -3.40 4.33 15.30
C TRP A 339 -2.31 3.39 14.77
N ARG A 340 -2.66 2.16 14.38
CA ARG A 340 -1.71 1.17 13.85
C ARG A 340 -1.13 1.57 12.50
N ARG A 341 -1.88 2.28 11.68
CA ARG A 341 -1.48 2.67 10.33
C ARG A 341 -0.56 3.90 10.29
N GLN A 342 -0.31 4.52 11.44
CA GLN A 342 0.39 5.80 11.61
C GLN A 342 -0.35 6.93 10.88
N PHE A 343 -0.84 7.90 11.65
CA PHE A 343 -1.70 8.97 11.16
C PHE A 343 -0.96 9.87 10.14
N SER A 344 -1.29 9.75 8.85
CA SER A 344 -0.78 10.63 7.79
C SER A 344 -1.93 11.23 6.98
N LEU A 345 -2.15 12.54 7.16
CA LEU A 345 -3.29 13.28 6.61
C LEU A 345 -3.43 13.20 5.08
N ARG A 346 -2.32 13.09 4.34
CA ARG A 346 -2.35 13.07 2.87
C ARG A 346 -2.93 11.78 2.30
N ASN A 347 -2.76 10.66 2.99
CA ASN A 347 -3.10 9.34 2.46
C ASN A 347 -4.50 8.88 2.90
N ILE A 348 -5.08 9.56 3.89
CA ILE A 348 -6.44 9.37 4.43
C ILE A 348 -7.49 9.54 3.31
N PHE A 349 -7.42 10.60 2.50
CA PHE A 349 -8.46 10.88 1.50
C PHE A 349 -8.46 9.96 0.28
N SER A 350 -7.33 9.33 -0.07
CA SER A 350 -7.21 8.56 -1.32
C SER A 350 -7.33 7.04 -1.13
N ASP A 351 -6.80 6.48 -0.04
CA ASP A 351 -6.77 5.03 0.15
C ASP A 351 -7.85 4.52 1.11
N ASP A 352 -8.32 5.34 2.05
CA ASP A 352 -9.08 4.90 3.24
C ASP A 352 -10.43 5.59 3.43
N CYS A 353 -11.03 6.07 2.34
CA CYS A 353 -12.32 6.78 2.38
C CYS A 353 -13.37 6.02 3.21
N ILE A 354 -13.52 4.71 3.02
CA ILE A 354 -14.51 3.91 3.77
C ILE A 354 -14.23 3.89 5.28
N GLU A 355 -12.97 3.72 5.72
CA GLU A 355 -12.67 3.61 7.15
C GLU A 355 -12.95 4.92 7.88
N ILE A 356 -12.76 6.05 7.18
CA ILE A 356 -13.13 7.37 7.68
C ILE A 356 -14.65 7.51 7.73
N LEU A 357 -15.37 7.03 6.71
CA LEU A 357 -16.84 7.02 6.69
C LEU A 357 -17.40 6.13 7.83
N LEU A 358 -16.73 5.03 8.17
CA LEU A 358 -17.07 4.19 9.33
C LEU A 358 -16.79 4.88 10.67
N LEU A 359 -15.67 5.60 10.80
CA LEU A 359 -15.40 6.42 11.98
C LEU A 359 -16.43 7.55 12.13
N LEU A 360 -16.74 8.23 11.03
CA LEU A 360 -17.74 9.30 10.99
C LEU A 360 -19.13 8.76 11.35
N GLN A 361 -19.51 7.57 10.87
CA GLN A 361 -20.76 6.91 11.26
C GLN A 361 -20.82 6.69 12.77
N GLY A 362 -19.77 6.13 13.37
CA GLY A 362 -19.70 5.89 14.82
C GLY A 362 -19.79 7.18 15.64
N LEU A 363 -19.11 8.24 15.19
CA LEU A 363 -19.15 9.56 15.83
C LEU A 363 -20.56 10.19 15.77
N LEU A 364 -21.19 10.19 14.59
CA LEU A 364 -22.54 10.73 14.39
C LEU A 364 -23.57 9.94 15.21
N LEU A 365 -23.42 8.62 15.30
CA LEU A 365 -24.31 7.77 16.11
C LEU A 365 -24.23 8.13 17.59
N LEU A 366 -23.01 8.22 18.15
CA LEU A 366 -22.85 8.60 19.56
C LEU A 366 -23.30 10.04 19.84
N LEU A 367 -23.03 10.98 18.91
CA LEU A 367 -23.49 12.36 19.05
C LEU A 367 -25.02 12.42 19.06
N SER A 368 -25.70 11.66 18.18
CA SER A 368 -27.16 11.59 18.18
C SER A 368 -27.72 11.06 19.50
N LEU A 369 -27.07 10.07 20.12
CA LEU A 369 -27.48 9.56 21.44
C LEU A 369 -27.26 10.59 22.56
N VAL A 370 -26.15 11.32 22.54
CA VAL A 370 -25.90 12.39 23.52
C VAL A 370 -26.95 13.49 23.40
N LEU A 371 -27.30 13.88 22.17
CA LEU A 371 -28.35 14.89 21.93
C LEU A 371 -29.74 14.39 22.31
N TYR A 372 -30.00 13.09 22.11
CA TYR A 372 -31.21 12.43 22.58
C TYR A 372 -31.34 12.51 24.11
N LEU A 373 -30.25 12.24 24.85
CA LEU A 373 -30.20 12.37 26.31
C LEU A 373 -30.35 13.82 26.81
N MET A 374 -29.92 14.80 26.02
CA MET A 374 -30.06 16.22 26.30
C MET A 374 -31.41 16.79 25.84
N SER A 375 -32.30 15.94 25.33
CA SER A 375 -33.64 16.31 24.87
C SER A 375 -33.66 17.37 23.75
N LEU A 376 -32.64 17.39 22.89
CA LEU A 376 -32.50 18.37 21.80
C LEU A 376 -33.03 17.82 20.47
N GLU A 377 -33.94 18.54 19.80
CA GLU A 377 -34.61 18.13 18.53
C GLU A 377 -33.65 17.79 17.38
N TYR A 378 -32.39 18.24 17.43
CA TYR A 378 -31.37 17.99 16.42
C TYR A 378 -30.83 16.55 16.40
N TYR A 379 -31.27 15.66 17.30
CA TYR A 379 -30.83 14.26 17.30
C TYR A 379 -31.30 13.48 16.06
N THR A 380 -32.52 13.73 15.59
CA THR A 380 -33.16 13.04 14.45
C THR A 380 -32.35 13.17 13.14
N PRO A 381 -31.97 14.37 12.66
CA PRO A 381 -31.19 14.48 11.42
C PRO A 381 -29.81 13.84 11.52
N LEU A 382 -29.16 13.88 12.69
CA LEU A 382 -27.86 13.24 12.90
C LEU A 382 -27.97 11.71 12.91
N MET A 383 -29.03 11.17 13.51
CA MET A 383 -29.32 9.74 13.49
C MET A 383 -29.58 9.24 12.06
N VAL A 384 -30.42 9.94 11.29
CA VAL A 384 -30.69 9.60 9.87
C VAL A 384 -29.43 9.71 9.02
N SER A 385 -28.60 10.73 9.26
CA SER A 385 -27.31 10.87 8.58
C SER A 385 -26.37 9.69 8.88
N SER A 386 -26.30 9.23 10.13
CA SER A 386 -25.55 8.03 10.51
C SER A 386 -26.11 6.76 9.86
N LEU A 387 -27.44 6.64 9.74
CA LEU A 387 -28.10 5.50 9.10
C LEU A 387 -27.76 5.41 7.60
N LEU A 388 -27.88 6.52 6.88
CA LEU A 388 -27.50 6.59 5.46
C LEU A 388 -26.03 6.22 5.27
N LEU A 389 -25.16 6.79 6.11
CA LEU A 389 -23.73 6.50 6.06
C LEU A 389 -23.42 5.03 6.34
N GLY A 390 -24.15 4.40 7.27
CA GLY A 390 -24.03 2.97 7.56
C GLY A 390 -24.41 2.06 6.39
N TRP A 391 -25.49 2.38 5.68
CA TRP A 391 -25.85 1.62 4.48
C TRP A 391 -24.83 1.81 3.35
N VAL A 392 -24.28 3.01 3.16
CA VAL A 392 -23.17 3.24 2.22
C VAL A 392 -21.93 2.43 2.64
N ASN A 393 -21.65 2.33 3.94
CA ASN A 393 -20.53 1.55 4.47
C ASN A 393 -20.66 0.04 4.23
N MET A 394 -21.84 -0.49 3.88
CA MET A 394 -21.99 -1.87 3.39
C MET A 394 -21.13 -2.15 2.15
N LEU A 395 -20.79 -1.12 1.36
CA LEU A 395 -19.89 -1.24 0.23
C LEU A 395 -18.50 -1.75 0.64
N TYR A 396 -18.08 -1.62 1.89
CA TYR A 396 -16.85 -2.23 2.41
C TYR A 396 -16.82 -3.74 2.16
N TYR A 397 -17.91 -4.43 2.45
CA TYR A 397 -17.96 -5.89 2.42
C TYR A 397 -17.98 -6.46 0.99
N THR A 398 -18.23 -5.63 -0.01
CA THR A 398 -18.12 -6.02 -1.42
C THR A 398 -16.70 -6.45 -1.80
N ARG A 399 -15.67 -6.03 -1.03
CA ARG A 399 -14.27 -6.43 -1.18
C ARG A 399 -14.05 -7.95 -1.10
N GLY A 400 -14.90 -8.69 -0.39
CA GLY A 400 -14.79 -10.14 -0.27
C GLY A 400 -15.05 -10.90 -1.58
N PHE A 401 -15.80 -10.29 -2.51
CA PHE A 401 -16.13 -10.88 -3.80
C PHE A 401 -15.20 -10.33 -4.90
N GLN A 402 -14.69 -11.19 -5.77
CA GLN A 402 -13.76 -10.77 -6.81
C GLN A 402 -14.40 -9.79 -7.81
N CYS A 403 -15.56 -10.13 -8.38
CA CYS A 403 -16.23 -9.30 -9.37
C CYS A 403 -16.62 -7.93 -8.79
N THR A 404 -17.36 -7.92 -7.69
CA THR A 404 -17.85 -6.68 -7.05
C THR A 404 -16.73 -5.85 -6.43
N GLY A 405 -15.73 -6.51 -5.84
CA GLY A 405 -14.59 -5.83 -5.21
C GLY A 405 -13.75 -5.02 -6.19
N MET A 406 -13.57 -5.51 -7.43
CA MET A 406 -12.87 -4.75 -8.48
C MET A 406 -13.60 -3.45 -8.83
N TYR A 407 -14.93 -3.47 -8.93
CA TYR A 407 -15.72 -2.26 -9.19
C TYR A 407 -15.74 -1.30 -8.00
N SER A 408 -15.79 -1.82 -6.76
CA SER A 408 -15.73 -1.01 -5.55
C SER A 408 -14.42 -0.21 -5.44
N VAL A 409 -13.29 -0.83 -5.78
CA VAL A 409 -11.97 -0.17 -5.88
C VAL A 409 -12.01 0.99 -6.88
N MET A 410 -12.61 0.75 -8.05
CA MET A 410 -12.68 1.73 -9.14
C MET A 410 -13.51 2.96 -8.73
N ILE A 411 -14.64 2.73 -8.06
CA ILE A 411 -15.50 3.81 -7.53
C ILE A 411 -14.74 4.67 -6.52
N GLN A 412 -14.07 4.03 -5.55
CA GLN A 412 -13.44 4.73 -4.43
C GLN A 412 -12.21 5.53 -4.83
N LYS A 413 -11.30 4.94 -5.61
CA LYS A 413 -9.99 5.55 -5.87
C LYS A 413 -9.98 6.47 -7.08
N THR A 414 -10.84 6.21 -8.06
CA THR A 414 -10.73 6.87 -9.37
C THR A 414 -11.95 7.73 -9.65
N ILE A 415 -13.15 7.15 -9.60
CA ILE A 415 -14.38 7.91 -9.91
C ILE A 415 -14.56 9.07 -8.93
N LEU A 416 -14.39 8.86 -7.62
CA LEU A 416 -14.58 9.95 -6.66
C LEU A 416 -13.59 11.11 -6.86
N ARG A 417 -12.33 10.81 -7.21
CA ARG A 417 -11.30 11.83 -7.44
C ARG A 417 -11.58 12.64 -8.71
N ASP A 418 -12.01 11.97 -9.76
CA ASP A 418 -12.29 12.62 -11.04
C ASP A 418 -13.64 13.36 -10.99
N LEU A 419 -14.62 12.83 -10.26
CA LEU A 419 -15.88 13.50 -9.92
C LEU A 419 -15.64 14.77 -9.10
N LEU A 420 -14.66 14.79 -8.18
CA LEU A 420 -14.36 16.00 -7.40
C LEU A 420 -13.78 17.12 -8.28
N ARG A 421 -12.88 16.78 -9.22
CA ARG A 421 -12.37 17.76 -10.21
C ARG A 421 -13.49 18.31 -11.08
N PHE A 422 -14.38 17.42 -11.51
CA PHE A 422 -15.59 17.77 -12.23
C PHE A 422 -16.50 18.71 -11.41
N LEU A 423 -16.77 18.37 -10.16
CA LEU A 423 -17.63 19.14 -9.25
C LEU A 423 -17.06 20.54 -9.00
N LEU A 424 -15.74 20.70 -8.95
CA LEU A 424 -15.10 22.02 -8.81
C LEU A 424 -15.35 22.90 -10.03
N VAL A 425 -15.15 22.38 -11.25
CA VAL A 425 -15.44 23.13 -12.48
C VAL A 425 -16.93 23.44 -12.56
N TYR A 426 -17.77 22.44 -12.33
CA TYR A 426 -19.23 22.61 -12.31
C TYR A 426 -19.69 23.64 -11.28
N GLY A 427 -19.12 23.64 -10.08
CA GLY A 427 -19.42 24.60 -9.02
C GLY A 427 -19.13 26.04 -9.41
N LEU A 428 -18.05 26.30 -10.16
CA LEU A 428 -17.75 27.64 -10.70
C LEU A 428 -18.82 28.10 -11.70
N PHE A 429 -19.26 27.21 -12.59
CA PHE A 429 -20.35 27.49 -13.52
C PHE A 429 -21.67 27.73 -12.78
N LEU A 430 -22.03 26.86 -11.84
CA LEU A 430 -23.26 26.96 -11.05
C LEU A 430 -23.33 28.28 -10.29
N PHE A 431 -22.24 28.65 -9.60
CA PHE A 431 -22.15 29.90 -8.84
C PHE A 431 -22.20 31.13 -9.75
N GLY A 432 -21.48 31.12 -10.88
CA GLY A 432 -21.44 32.23 -11.84
C GLY A 432 -22.80 32.50 -12.49
N PHE A 433 -23.48 31.46 -12.97
CA PHE A 433 -24.81 31.60 -13.57
C PHE A 433 -25.87 31.93 -12.53
N SER A 434 -25.76 31.39 -11.31
CA SER A 434 -26.64 31.76 -10.20
C SER A 434 -26.51 33.25 -9.85
N ALA A 435 -25.30 33.79 -9.75
CA ALA A 435 -25.08 35.22 -9.49
C ALA A 435 -25.68 36.10 -10.59
N ALA A 436 -25.51 35.71 -11.86
CA ALA A 436 -26.05 36.42 -13.00
C ALA A 436 -27.59 36.43 -13.01
N LEU A 437 -28.22 35.28 -12.74
CA LEU A 437 -29.67 35.17 -12.67
C LEU A 437 -30.25 35.98 -11.50
N VAL A 438 -29.68 35.87 -10.30
CA VAL A 438 -30.12 36.67 -9.14
C VAL A 438 -30.03 38.16 -9.42
N THR A 439 -28.99 38.61 -10.14
CA THR A 439 -28.84 40.03 -10.51
C THR A 439 -29.93 40.48 -11.50
N LEU A 440 -30.39 39.60 -12.38
CA LEU A 440 -31.42 39.91 -13.38
C LEU A 440 -32.84 39.80 -12.82
N THR A 441 -33.05 38.94 -11.83
CA THR A 441 -34.36 38.70 -11.17
C THR A 441 -34.54 39.49 -9.89
N GLY A 442 -33.45 40.02 -9.33
CA GLY A 442 -33.47 40.80 -8.09
C GLY A 442 -34.10 42.17 -8.31
N GLU A 443 -35.27 42.39 -7.71
CA GLU A 443 -35.65 43.73 -7.27
C GLU A 443 -34.76 44.13 -6.09
N PRO A 444 -34.37 45.42 -5.94
CA PRO A 444 -33.62 45.87 -4.78
C PRO A 444 -34.39 45.48 -3.50
N PRO A 445 -33.70 45.16 -2.39
CA PRO A 445 -34.39 44.92 -1.14
C PRO A 445 -35.15 46.19 -0.79
N SER A 446 -36.48 46.15 -0.94
CA SER A 446 -37.37 47.23 -0.53
C SER A 446 -37.14 47.43 0.96
N ALA A 447 -36.44 48.51 1.30
CA ALA A 447 -36.36 49.00 2.66
C ALA A 447 -37.78 49.08 3.22
N ALA A 448 -37.96 48.52 4.41
CA ALA A 448 -39.19 48.48 5.19
C ALA A 448 -40.17 49.61 4.84
N GLN A 449 -41.20 49.30 4.06
CA GLN A 449 -42.41 50.10 4.04
C GLN A 449 -43.50 49.30 4.73
N ASN A 450 -43.82 49.77 5.94
CA ASN A 450 -44.98 49.41 6.72
C ASN A 450 -46.22 49.42 5.81
N LYS A 451 -46.74 48.23 5.48
CA LYS A 451 -48.13 48.09 5.05
C LYS A 451 -48.78 46.97 5.84
N SER A 452 -49.92 47.36 6.39
CA SER A 452 -50.74 46.69 7.38
C SER A 452 -51.32 45.36 6.91
N VAL A 453 -51.40 44.45 7.88
CA VAL A 453 -52.42 43.41 8.10
C VAL A 453 -53.61 43.50 7.13
N THR A 454 -53.61 42.65 6.10
CA THR A 454 -54.71 41.80 5.59
C THR A 454 -54.33 41.33 4.18
N GLN A 455 -53.61 40.21 4.08
CA GLN A 455 -53.58 39.27 2.95
C GLN A 455 -52.52 38.21 3.28
N ALA A 456 -52.93 37.17 3.99
CA ALA A 456 -52.08 36.04 4.37
C ALA A 456 -52.44 34.76 3.60
N GLU A 457 -53.13 34.85 2.46
CA GLU A 457 -53.60 33.66 1.71
C GLU A 457 -53.14 33.57 0.25
N GLU A 458 -52.27 34.44 -0.26
CA GLU A 458 -51.74 34.34 -1.63
C GLU A 458 -50.21 34.18 -1.75
N ASP A 459 -49.52 33.72 -0.70
CA ASP A 459 -48.06 33.47 -0.76
C ASP A 459 -47.70 32.02 -1.12
N LYS A 460 -48.59 31.28 -1.81
CA LYS A 460 -48.35 29.91 -2.29
C LYS A 460 -47.69 29.81 -3.67
N GLY A 461 -47.27 30.93 -4.28
CA GLY A 461 -46.77 30.93 -5.67
C GLY A 461 -45.52 31.78 -5.94
N ARG A 462 -44.75 32.18 -4.92
CA ARG A 462 -43.52 32.97 -5.14
C ARG A 462 -42.27 32.08 -5.12
N PHE A 463 -42.01 31.40 -6.24
CA PHE A 463 -40.66 30.94 -6.60
C PHE A 463 -39.79 32.15 -6.96
N GLY A 464 -39.50 33.01 -5.99
CA GLY A 464 -38.57 34.11 -6.17
C GLY A 464 -37.15 33.58 -6.12
N TYR A 465 -36.35 33.82 -7.17
CA TYR A 465 -34.88 33.71 -7.18
C TYR A 465 -34.21 34.73 -6.22
N GLY A 466 -34.74 34.89 -5.01
CA GLY A 466 -34.40 35.97 -4.08
C GLY A 466 -33.14 35.73 -3.28
N ARG A 467 -32.59 34.51 -3.30
CA ARG A 467 -31.31 34.16 -2.64
C ARG A 467 -30.44 33.35 -3.58
N MET A 468 -29.15 33.68 -3.62
CA MET A 468 -28.15 32.97 -4.43
C MET A 468 -28.19 31.44 -4.25
N PHE A 469 -28.39 30.97 -3.02
CA PHE A 469 -28.47 29.55 -2.75
C PHE A 469 -29.71 28.88 -3.37
N THR A 470 -30.88 29.54 -3.37
CA THR A 470 -32.11 28.97 -3.94
C THR A 470 -32.03 28.91 -5.46
N THR A 471 -31.51 29.97 -6.09
CA THR A 471 -31.23 30.00 -7.54
C THR A 471 -30.20 28.95 -7.94
N SER A 472 -29.15 28.74 -7.13
CA SER A 472 -28.16 27.68 -7.35
C SER A 472 -28.78 26.28 -7.27
N LEU A 473 -29.70 26.04 -6.33
CA LEU A 473 -30.44 24.77 -6.25
C LEU A 473 -31.37 24.56 -7.42
N GLU A 474 -32.05 25.60 -7.91
CA GLU A 474 -32.92 25.52 -9.08
C GLU A 474 -32.12 25.22 -10.36
N LEU A 475 -30.98 25.88 -10.55
CA LEU A 475 -30.02 25.54 -11.61
C LEU A 475 -29.51 24.10 -11.50
N PHE A 476 -29.24 23.62 -10.28
CA PHE A 476 -28.85 22.23 -10.05
C PHE A 476 -29.97 21.22 -10.38
N LYS A 477 -31.24 21.57 -10.14
CA LYS A 477 -32.37 20.73 -10.59
C LYS A 477 -32.41 20.61 -12.12
N PHE A 478 -32.11 21.69 -12.84
CA PHE A 478 -32.04 21.65 -14.31
C PHE A 478 -30.94 20.71 -14.81
N THR A 479 -29.80 20.60 -14.14
CA THR A 479 -28.71 19.71 -14.61
C THR A 479 -28.98 18.23 -14.37
N ILE A 480 -29.76 17.88 -13.34
CA ILE A 480 -30.24 16.51 -13.13
C ILE A 480 -31.40 16.17 -14.09
N GLY A 481 -32.11 17.19 -14.60
CA GLY A 481 -33.31 17.03 -15.42
C GLY A 481 -34.62 17.06 -14.62
N MET A 482 -34.58 17.54 -13.37
CA MET A 482 -35.76 17.73 -12.50
C MET A 482 -36.25 19.19 -12.45
N GLY A 483 -35.66 20.08 -13.26
CA GLY A 483 -36.01 21.49 -13.26
C GLY A 483 -37.17 21.79 -14.21
N ASP A 484 -38.22 22.41 -13.69
CA ASP A 484 -39.33 22.92 -14.50
C ASP A 484 -39.02 24.34 -14.97
N LEU A 485 -39.13 24.56 -16.28
CA LEU A 485 -39.05 25.88 -16.90
C LEU A 485 -40.37 26.63 -16.67
N GLU A 486 -40.71 26.94 -15.42
CA GLU A 486 -41.82 27.83 -15.14
C GLU A 486 -41.41 29.27 -15.47
N PHE A 487 -41.88 29.75 -16.61
CA PHE A 487 -41.56 31.09 -17.11
C PHE A 487 -42.18 32.15 -16.20
N GLN A 488 -41.35 32.82 -15.41
CA GLN A 488 -41.80 33.99 -14.65
C GLN A 488 -42.20 35.11 -15.62
N GLU A 489 -43.50 35.40 -15.73
CA GLU A 489 -44.03 36.48 -16.55
C GLU A 489 -43.63 37.87 -16.04
N GLN A 490 -43.04 37.97 -14.85
CA GLN A 490 -42.80 39.22 -14.11
C GLN A 490 -41.36 39.77 -14.19
N VAL A 491 -40.45 39.20 -15.00
CA VAL A 491 -39.05 39.66 -15.08
C VAL A 491 -38.85 40.68 -16.23
N LYS A 492 -38.22 41.83 -15.92
CA LYS A 492 -37.99 42.94 -16.86
C LYS A 492 -37.27 42.52 -18.16
N PHE A 493 -36.33 41.57 -18.07
CA PHE A 493 -35.53 41.08 -19.20
C PHE A 493 -35.81 39.60 -19.50
N LYS A 494 -37.08 39.23 -19.66
CA LYS A 494 -37.55 37.84 -19.91
C LYS A 494 -36.73 37.09 -20.96
N TYR A 495 -36.52 37.68 -22.14
CA TYR A 495 -35.79 37.03 -23.23
C TYR A 495 -34.31 36.81 -22.92
N PHE A 496 -33.68 37.72 -22.17
CA PHE A 496 -32.27 37.59 -21.79
C PHE A 496 -32.06 36.51 -20.73
N VAL A 497 -32.97 36.41 -19.75
CA VAL A 497 -32.98 35.32 -18.75
C VAL A 497 -33.18 33.97 -19.43
N MET A 498 -34.12 33.88 -20.38
CA MET A 498 -34.35 32.65 -21.16
C MET A 498 -33.11 32.25 -21.98
N LEU A 499 -32.45 33.22 -22.62
CA LEU A 499 -31.21 32.98 -23.36
C LEU A 499 -30.10 32.49 -22.42
N LEU A 500 -29.94 33.10 -21.25
CA LEU A 500 -28.92 32.73 -20.26
C LEU A 500 -29.15 31.31 -19.70
N LEU A 501 -30.41 30.95 -19.42
CA LEU A 501 -30.79 29.63 -18.94
C LEU A 501 -30.63 28.56 -20.02
N LEU A 502 -31.00 28.86 -21.27
CA LEU A 502 -30.76 27.98 -22.41
C LEU A 502 -29.25 27.77 -22.63
N LEU A 503 -28.47 28.84 -22.59
CA LEU A 503 -27.01 28.78 -22.68
C LEU A 503 -26.41 27.95 -21.55
N TYR A 504 -26.91 28.09 -20.32
CA TYR A 504 -26.51 27.26 -19.19
C TYR A 504 -26.80 25.78 -19.46
N ILE A 505 -28.01 25.41 -19.88
CA ILE A 505 -28.38 24.02 -20.17
C ILE A 505 -27.50 23.43 -21.29
N ILE A 506 -27.29 24.18 -22.37
CA ILE A 506 -26.45 23.73 -23.49
C ILE A 506 -24.99 23.57 -23.05
N LEU A 507 -24.42 24.57 -22.37
CA LEU A 507 -23.03 24.52 -21.91
C LEU A 507 -22.82 23.41 -20.87
N THR A 508 -23.73 23.28 -19.92
CA THR A 508 -23.65 22.22 -18.92
C THR A 508 -23.79 20.85 -19.58
N TYR A 509 -24.79 20.62 -20.43
CA TYR A 509 -24.96 19.32 -21.08
C TYR A 509 -23.81 18.95 -22.02
N ILE A 510 -23.35 19.89 -22.87
CA ILE A 510 -22.29 19.65 -23.86
C ILE A 510 -20.92 19.54 -23.19
N LEU A 511 -20.57 20.42 -22.24
CA LEU A 511 -19.23 20.40 -21.64
C LEU A 511 -19.13 19.36 -20.52
N LEU A 512 -20.15 19.23 -19.67
CA LEU A 512 -20.05 18.39 -18.47
C LEU A 512 -20.22 16.90 -18.79
N LEU A 513 -21.18 16.54 -19.65
CA LEU A 513 -21.44 15.14 -19.96
C LEU A 513 -20.31 14.55 -20.82
N ASN A 514 -19.78 15.32 -21.78
CA ASN A 514 -18.65 14.88 -22.61
C ASN A 514 -17.33 14.81 -21.83
N MET A 515 -17.06 15.75 -20.92
CA MET A 515 -15.85 15.68 -20.06
C MET A 515 -15.95 14.56 -19.02
N LEU A 516 -17.12 14.35 -18.41
CA LEU A 516 -17.32 13.27 -17.44
C LEU A 516 -17.17 11.90 -18.10
N ILE A 517 -17.76 11.69 -19.28
CA ILE A 517 -17.62 10.43 -20.04
C ILE A 517 -16.16 10.20 -20.45
N ALA A 518 -15.47 11.23 -20.95
CA ALA A 518 -14.08 11.12 -21.37
C ALA A 518 -13.17 10.71 -20.19
N LEU A 519 -13.29 11.40 -19.05
CA LEU A 519 -12.54 11.08 -17.84
C LEU A 519 -12.89 9.70 -17.28
N MET A 520 -14.17 9.32 -17.30
CA MET A 520 -14.61 8.01 -16.81
C MET A 520 -14.12 6.87 -17.72
N ASN A 521 -14.11 7.04 -19.05
CA ASN A 521 -13.69 5.98 -19.95
C ASN A 521 -12.18 5.74 -19.91
N GLU A 522 -11.37 6.79 -19.92
CA GLU A 522 -9.90 6.70 -19.78
C GLU A 522 -9.52 6.06 -18.44
N THR A 523 -10.27 6.35 -17.39
CA THR A 523 -10.01 5.80 -16.07
C THR A 523 -10.47 4.36 -15.93
N VAL A 524 -11.63 3.97 -16.44
CA VAL A 524 -12.10 2.58 -16.42
C VAL A 524 -11.14 1.65 -17.17
N THR A 525 -10.70 2.07 -18.36
CA THR A 525 -9.75 1.31 -19.18
C THR A 525 -8.41 1.13 -18.47
N ASN A 526 -7.81 2.21 -17.98
CA ASN A 526 -6.56 2.14 -17.23
C ASN A 526 -6.69 1.34 -15.92
N VAL A 527 -7.77 1.56 -15.16
CA VAL A 527 -8.01 0.88 -13.87
C VAL A 527 -8.23 -0.60 -14.05
N SER A 528 -8.91 -1.03 -15.12
CA SER A 528 -9.19 -2.46 -15.34
C SER A 528 -7.90 -3.32 -15.32
N GLY A 529 -6.79 -2.81 -15.89
CA GLY A 529 -5.51 -3.53 -15.97
C GLY A 529 -4.83 -3.79 -14.62
N TYR A 530 -4.92 -2.86 -13.66
CA TYR A 530 -4.32 -3.02 -12.33
C TYR A 530 -5.35 -3.28 -11.21
N SER A 531 -6.65 -3.24 -11.52
CA SER A 531 -7.76 -3.42 -10.57
C SER A 531 -7.66 -4.72 -9.79
N ARG A 532 -7.32 -5.83 -10.46
CA ARG A 532 -7.16 -7.14 -9.83
C ARG A 532 -6.07 -7.12 -8.76
N SER A 533 -4.96 -6.44 -9.04
CA SER A 533 -3.82 -6.33 -8.15
C SER A 533 -4.13 -5.43 -6.94
N ILE A 534 -4.85 -4.33 -7.15
CA ILE A 534 -5.32 -3.45 -6.07
C ILE A 534 -6.38 -4.16 -5.21
N TRP A 535 -7.30 -4.91 -5.83
CA TRP A 535 -8.28 -5.71 -5.10
C TRP A 535 -7.59 -6.77 -4.23
N LYS A 536 -6.59 -7.49 -4.76
CA LYS A 536 -5.79 -8.43 -3.96
C LYS A 536 -5.11 -7.74 -2.79
N LEU A 537 -4.56 -6.55 -3.00
CA LEU A 537 -3.96 -5.74 -1.94
C LEU A 537 -4.98 -5.37 -0.85
N GLN A 538 -6.20 -4.94 -1.22
CA GLN A 538 -7.28 -4.68 -0.27
C GLN A 538 -7.69 -5.94 0.49
N ARG A 539 -7.75 -7.09 -0.18
CA ARG A 539 -8.01 -8.39 0.44
C ARG A 539 -6.92 -8.76 1.45
N THR A 540 -5.65 -8.48 1.14
CA THR A 540 -4.54 -8.66 2.09
C THR A 540 -4.72 -7.79 3.34
N THR A 541 -5.11 -6.52 3.18
CA THR A 541 -5.39 -5.64 4.30
C THR A 541 -6.53 -6.18 5.17
N ALA A 542 -7.63 -6.64 4.56
CA ALA A 542 -8.76 -7.23 5.28
C ALA A 542 -8.36 -8.52 6.03
N ILE A 543 -7.50 -9.37 5.46
CA ILE A 543 -6.99 -10.58 6.12
C ILE A 543 -6.17 -10.20 7.37
N LEU A 544 -5.29 -9.21 7.27
CA LEU A 544 -4.47 -8.76 8.39
C LEU A 544 -5.31 -8.06 9.47
N GLU A 545 -6.34 -7.32 9.08
CA GLU A 545 -7.32 -6.75 10.01
C GLU A 545 -8.03 -7.85 10.80
N ILE A 546 -8.49 -8.91 10.13
CA ILE A 546 -9.10 -10.10 10.74
C ILE A 546 -8.12 -10.83 11.68
N GLU A 547 -6.86 -10.98 11.27
CA GLU A 547 -5.84 -11.67 12.06
C GLU A 547 -5.50 -10.91 13.34
N LYS A 548 -5.49 -9.56 13.27
CA LYS A 548 -5.17 -8.68 14.39
C LYS A 548 -6.41 -8.19 15.16
N HIS A 549 -7.58 -8.73 14.86
CA HIS A 549 -8.83 -8.32 15.48
C HIS A 549 -8.88 -8.83 16.93
N PHE A 550 -9.17 -7.94 17.88
CA PHE A 550 -9.05 -8.24 19.32
C PHE A 550 -9.96 -9.40 19.76
N LEU A 551 -11.17 -9.50 19.21
CA LEU A 551 -12.11 -10.59 19.56
C LEU A 551 -11.56 -11.98 19.24
N TRP A 552 -10.66 -12.09 18.26
CA TRP A 552 -10.10 -13.37 17.80
C TRP A 552 -8.62 -13.52 18.14
N SER A 553 -8.05 -12.54 18.83
CA SER A 553 -6.66 -12.55 19.29
C SER A 553 -6.40 -13.50 20.45
N TRP A 554 -7.45 -14.11 21.03
CA TRP A 554 -7.33 -15.07 22.12
C TRP A 554 -6.89 -16.47 21.64
N GLY A 555 -6.96 -16.74 20.33
CA GLY A 555 -6.40 -17.94 19.70
C GLY A 555 -4.93 -17.77 19.32
N ARG A 556 -4.17 -18.88 19.27
CA ARG A 556 -2.85 -18.87 18.63
C ARG A 556 -3.02 -18.47 17.16
N LYS A 557 -2.16 -17.58 16.65
CA LYS A 557 -2.10 -17.29 15.22
C LYS A 557 -1.91 -18.60 14.46
N GLU A 558 -2.82 -18.92 13.55
CA GLU A 558 -2.64 -20.03 12.62
C GLU A 558 -1.46 -19.70 11.71
N ARG A 559 -0.31 -20.32 11.99
CA ARG A 559 0.88 -20.17 11.17
C ARG A 559 0.62 -20.87 9.84
N SER A 560 0.86 -20.16 8.75
CA SER A 560 0.87 -20.76 7.43
C SER A 560 2.28 -21.28 7.14
N GLY A 561 2.41 -22.56 6.76
CA GLY A 561 3.69 -23.19 6.42
C GLY A 561 4.08 -24.37 7.31
N CYS A 562 5.08 -25.12 6.85
CA CYS A 562 5.64 -26.29 7.50
C CYS A 562 7.10 -26.02 7.84
N PHE A 563 7.59 -26.55 8.98
CA PHE A 563 9.01 -26.49 9.28
C PHE A 563 9.75 -27.53 8.43
N VAL A 564 10.77 -27.07 7.70
CA VAL A 564 11.62 -27.91 6.87
C VAL A 564 13.07 -27.63 7.24
N SER A 565 13.82 -28.69 7.51
CA SER A 565 15.27 -28.62 7.70
C SER A 565 15.93 -28.42 6.33
N VAL A 566 16.63 -27.31 6.16
CA VAL A 566 17.32 -26.94 4.92
C VAL A 566 18.82 -27.18 5.07
N GLY A 567 19.47 -27.69 4.02
CA GLY A 567 20.93 -27.86 3.95
C GLY A 567 21.45 -29.20 4.45
N LEU A 568 22.73 -29.46 4.17
CA LEU A 568 23.42 -30.73 4.45
C LEU A 568 23.53 -31.04 5.96
N ASN A 569 23.64 -30.00 6.80
CA ASN A 569 23.84 -30.16 8.24
C ASN A 569 22.54 -30.33 9.05
N LYS A 570 21.36 -30.21 8.43
CA LYS A 570 20.02 -30.29 9.07
C LYS A 570 19.77 -29.38 10.30
N GLU A 571 20.72 -28.52 10.67
CA GLU A 571 20.59 -27.58 11.80
C GLU A 571 19.74 -26.34 11.47
N ASP A 572 19.55 -26.01 10.20
CA ASP A 572 18.81 -24.82 9.77
C ASP A 572 17.34 -25.17 9.48
N GLU A 573 16.50 -25.03 10.51
CA GLU A 573 15.05 -25.21 10.38
C GLU A 573 14.37 -23.89 10.00
N ARG A 574 13.62 -23.92 8.88
CA ARG A 574 12.89 -22.76 8.38
C ARG A 574 11.42 -23.07 8.23
N CYS A 575 10.59 -22.05 8.47
CA CYS A 575 9.16 -22.12 8.21
C CYS A 575 8.93 -21.86 6.72
N CYS A 576 8.76 -22.93 5.95
CA CYS A 576 8.58 -22.85 4.51
C CYS A 576 7.12 -23.00 4.10
N PHE A 577 6.75 -22.34 3.00
CA PHE A 577 5.44 -22.48 2.37
C PHE A 577 5.56 -23.23 1.06
N ARG A 578 4.79 -24.31 0.93
CA ARG A 578 4.75 -25.13 -0.27
C ARG A 578 3.84 -24.49 -1.32
N VAL A 579 4.40 -24.27 -2.50
CA VAL A 579 3.72 -23.64 -3.63
C VAL A 579 3.86 -24.55 -4.84
N GLU A 580 2.73 -24.90 -5.43
CA GLU A 580 2.69 -25.65 -6.69
C GLU A 580 2.62 -24.64 -7.85
N GLU A 581 3.65 -24.66 -8.69
CA GLU A 581 3.82 -23.84 -9.88
C GLU A 581 3.66 -24.70 -11.14
N LEU A 582 3.01 -24.13 -12.16
CA LEU A 582 2.84 -24.77 -13.46
C LEU A 582 3.59 -23.96 -14.52
N LYS A 583 4.73 -24.47 -15.00
CA LYS A 583 5.62 -23.78 -15.94
C LYS A 583 5.77 -24.57 -17.24
N TRP A 584 4.98 -24.21 -18.24
CA TRP A 584 5.09 -24.78 -19.58
C TRP A 584 6.35 -24.35 -20.34
N THR A 585 6.80 -23.11 -20.16
CA THR A 585 7.84 -22.50 -21.02
C THR A 585 9.27 -22.85 -20.61
N ASN A 586 9.50 -23.10 -19.33
CA ASN A 586 10.84 -23.39 -18.80
C ASN A 586 11.13 -24.90 -18.73
N TRP A 587 10.11 -25.74 -18.90
CA TRP A 587 10.24 -27.19 -18.78
C TRP A 587 11.34 -27.75 -19.69
N ASN A 588 11.40 -27.31 -20.95
CA ASN A 588 12.42 -27.76 -21.91
C ASN A 588 13.86 -27.41 -21.50
N LYS A 589 14.07 -26.47 -20.57
CA LYS A 589 15.40 -26.02 -20.12
C LYS A 589 15.84 -26.69 -18.81
N GLU A 590 14.92 -27.20 -18.00
CA GLU A 590 15.16 -27.70 -16.64
C GLU A 590 15.23 -29.24 -16.53
N LEU A 591 15.24 -29.95 -17.67
CA LEU A 591 15.27 -31.42 -17.77
C LEU A 591 16.46 -32.10 -17.06
N GLY A 592 17.48 -31.36 -16.62
CA GLY A 592 18.73 -31.91 -16.07
C GLY A 592 18.92 -31.86 -14.55
N VAL A 593 18.02 -31.24 -13.77
CA VAL A 593 18.29 -30.87 -12.35
C VAL A 593 17.42 -31.63 -11.32
N LEU A 594 16.66 -32.66 -11.73
CA LEU A 594 15.46 -33.04 -10.97
C LEU A 594 15.67 -34.13 -9.91
N LYS A 595 15.25 -33.82 -8.68
CA LYS A 595 14.70 -34.81 -7.74
C LYS A 595 13.28 -35.14 -8.21
N GLU A 596 13.13 -36.25 -8.91
CA GLU A 596 11.85 -36.77 -9.40
C GLU A 596 11.25 -37.72 -8.36
N ASP A 597 10.74 -37.22 -7.24
CA ASP A 597 9.94 -38.11 -6.37
C ASP A 597 8.87 -37.40 -5.52
N PRO A 598 7.57 -37.57 -5.84
CA PRO A 598 6.47 -37.13 -4.98
C PRO A 598 6.25 -38.07 -3.77
N GLY A 599 6.94 -39.22 -3.72
CA GLY A 599 6.64 -40.34 -2.81
C GLY A 599 7.08 -40.17 -1.34
N ASN A 600 7.96 -39.22 -1.02
CA ASN A 600 8.57 -39.13 0.33
C ASN A 600 7.77 -38.26 1.33
N THR A 601 6.48 -38.05 1.10
CA THR A 601 5.58 -37.28 1.99
C THR A 601 5.27 -37.97 3.32
N ARG A 602 5.83 -39.15 3.59
CA ARG A 602 5.63 -39.92 4.84
C ARG A 602 6.60 -39.57 5.97
N SER A 603 7.66 -38.80 5.73
CA SER A 603 8.64 -38.42 6.77
C SER A 603 8.47 -37.01 7.35
N LEU A 604 7.51 -36.22 6.86
CA LEU A 604 7.07 -35.01 7.54
C LEU A 604 5.84 -35.37 8.38
N GLU A 605 5.98 -35.33 9.70
CA GLU A 605 4.88 -35.52 10.66
C GLU A 605 3.70 -34.59 10.30
N ARG A 606 2.70 -35.14 9.62
CA ARG A 606 1.41 -34.48 9.42
C ARG A 606 0.75 -34.36 10.78
N SER A 607 0.33 -33.14 11.13
CA SER A 607 -0.48 -32.96 12.33
C SER A 607 -1.80 -33.74 12.18
N PRO A 608 -2.33 -34.38 13.24
CA PRO A 608 -3.54 -35.21 13.19
C PRO A 608 -4.83 -34.44 12.81
N VAL A 609 -4.72 -33.12 12.61
CA VAL A 609 -5.80 -32.24 12.12
C VAL A 609 -5.87 -32.27 10.59
N GLU A 610 -4.73 -32.35 9.89
CA GLU A 610 -4.67 -32.38 8.44
C GLU A 610 -5.17 -33.69 7.84
N ASP A 611 -4.94 -34.83 8.50
CA ASP A 611 -5.48 -36.13 8.06
C ASP A 611 -7.02 -36.19 8.18
N ARG A 612 -7.59 -35.47 9.14
CA ARG A 612 -9.05 -35.33 9.25
C ARG A 612 -9.62 -34.46 8.13
N LEU A 613 -8.92 -33.40 7.73
CA LEU A 613 -9.34 -32.53 6.63
C LEU A 613 -9.15 -33.19 5.26
N TRP A 614 -8.05 -33.90 5.04
CA TRP A 614 -7.81 -34.64 3.80
C TRP A 614 -8.77 -35.81 3.62
N SER A 615 -9.04 -36.57 4.69
CA SER A 615 -10.06 -37.64 4.66
C SER A 615 -11.49 -37.09 4.53
N TRP A 616 -11.73 -35.82 4.91
CA TRP A 616 -12.99 -35.13 4.68
C TRP A 616 -13.08 -34.59 3.24
N MET A 617 -12.01 -34.03 2.67
CA MET A 617 -11.95 -33.59 1.27
C MET A 617 -12.07 -34.77 0.29
N LEU A 618 -11.41 -35.90 0.56
CA LEU A 618 -11.55 -37.12 -0.24
C LEU A 618 -12.99 -37.69 -0.15
N ARG A 619 -13.65 -37.57 1.02
CA ARG A 619 -15.07 -37.90 1.18
C ARG A 619 -16.02 -36.90 0.51
N ALA A 620 -15.63 -35.63 0.42
CA ALA A 620 -16.40 -34.60 -0.28
C ALA A 620 -16.30 -34.76 -1.81
N ARG A 621 -15.12 -35.13 -2.32
CA ARG A 621 -14.86 -35.35 -3.76
C ARG A 621 -15.51 -36.63 -4.30
N SER A 622 -15.72 -37.64 -3.45
CA SER A 622 -16.44 -38.87 -3.80
C SER A 622 -17.97 -38.75 -3.70
N ARG A 623 -18.50 -37.61 -3.21
CA ARG A 623 -19.94 -37.38 -3.04
C ARG A 623 -20.56 -36.46 -4.09
N THR A 624 -19.77 -35.92 -5.01
CA THR A 624 -20.29 -35.21 -6.19
C THR A 624 -20.47 -36.21 -7.34
N PRO A 625 -21.70 -36.53 -7.78
CA PRO A 625 -21.87 -37.27 -9.02
C PRO A 625 -21.35 -36.38 -10.16
N ALA A 626 -20.41 -36.92 -10.93
CA ALA A 626 -19.90 -36.28 -12.13
C ALA A 626 -21.08 -36.08 -13.11
N ARG A 627 -21.40 -34.82 -13.40
CA ARG A 627 -22.24 -34.45 -14.53
C ARG A 627 -21.29 -34.31 -15.71
N GLU A 628 -21.25 -35.33 -16.56
CA GLU A 628 -20.57 -35.30 -17.85
C GLU A 628 -21.32 -34.34 -18.77
N ASP A 629 -20.82 -33.11 -18.91
CA ASP A 629 -21.18 -32.25 -20.04
C ASP A 629 -20.20 -32.57 -21.19
N GLN A 630 -20.60 -33.52 -22.04
CA GLN A 630 -20.02 -33.73 -23.37
C GLN A 630 -20.33 -32.50 -24.25
N PHE A 631 -19.37 -31.58 -24.39
CA PHE A 631 -19.32 -30.69 -25.55
C PHE A 631 -18.36 -31.27 -26.58
N LEU A 632 -18.94 -31.83 -27.64
CA LEU A 632 -18.27 -32.25 -28.87
C LEU A 632 -17.64 -31.02 -29.55
N LEU A 633 -16.32 -30.97 -29.58
CA LEU A 633 -15.56 -30.21 -30.57
C LEU A 633 -15.12 -31.19 -31.65
N GLN A 634 -15.76 -31.14 -32.82
CA GLN A 634 -15.24 -31.78 -34.02
C GLN A 634 -13.99 -31.02 -34.50
N PRO A 635 -12.92 -31.71 -34.91
CA PRO A 635 -11.79 -31.09 -35.57
C PRO A 635 -12.15 -30.83 -37.04
N ILE A 636 -11.98 -29.60 -37.49
CA ILE A 636 -11.88 -29.27 -38.91
C ILE A 636 -10.40 -29.17 -39.21
N ASP A 637 -9.92 -30.06 -40.09
CA ASP A 637 -8.70 -29.90 -40.88
C ASP A 637 -8.94 -30.65 -42.22
N PRO A 638 -8.39 -30.20 -43.36
CA PRO A 638 -7.99 -28.85 -43.77
C PRO A 638 -8.99 -28.19 -44.74
#